data_AF-A0AAQ6IC12-F1
#
_entry.id   AF-A0AAQ6IC12-F1
#
_cell.length_a   1.000
_cell.length_b   1.000
_cell.length_c   1.000
_cell.angle_alpha   90.00
_cell.angle_beta   90.00
_cell.angle_gamma   90.00
#
_symmetry.space_group_name_H-M   'P 1'
#
loop_
_entity.id
_entity.type
_entity.pdbx_description
1 polymer ?
#
loop_
_entity_poly.entity_id
_entity_poly.type
_entity_poly.pdbx_seq_one_letter_code
_entity_poly.pdbx_strand_id
1 'polypeptide(L)'
;MAVATSRALAQLVKHFGWTWVGAIRSNNDYGNKGMATFIETAQQLGICLEYSVSFFRTDPPNKIDKIIEIIKASTSKVIVAFLPFPDMDILMYKLAQNNLTGYQWVGSEGWIFDSQIAEMDKNHILDGAIGLSIPKAHVTGMREFILNFKPVNSSGNDMVAEFWEAVFDCKFKQSNSSTENQRVCTGHEDLSGFAYLNVQYLRFLLQDKKNITILKKKKNNCCNPPGFCDILQHIRKINFRTKEGDEVYFNENGDPPAKYEIINWQPTENGVVDFVTVGLYDASLPADKQLTLQNNSIIWAQTEKKVPVSVCSEKCPPGTRKVLQKGKPVCCYDCIRCAEGEISNITGVVIVLRDACVKKETEFLSFEEIMGALLTAASLFGTCMTAVVAFIFFRYRKTPIVRANNSELSFLLLFSLTLCFLCSLTFIGRPSEWSCMLRHTAFGITFVLCISCVLGKTMVVLMAFRASLPGSNVMKWFGPTQQRLSVLAFTLIQVIICILWLTISPPFPFKNFKEIKDKIILECALGSTVGFWAVLGYIGLLASFCFILAFLARKLPDNFNEAKFITFSMLIFCAVWITFIPAYVSSPGKFSVAVEIFAILASSVGLLICIFIPKCYIILLRPENNTKKNMMGKGAPKPI
;
A
#
# COMPACT_ATOMS: atom_id res chain seq x y z
N MET A 1 -24.58 -32.28 -17.60
CA MET A 1 -25.45 -31.09 -17.78
C MET A 1 -25.41 -30.14 -16.58
N ALA A 2 -26.12 -30.40 -15.47
CA ALA A 2 -26.29 -29.44 -14.35
C ALA A 2 -25.02 -28.71 -13.87
N VAL A 3 -23.85 -29.38 -13.82
CA VAL A 3 -22.55 -28.76 -13.45
C VAL A 3 -22.18 -27.56 -14.32
N ALA A 4 -22.48 -27.61 -15.62
CA ALA A 4 -22.14 -26.52 -16.55
C ALA A 4 -23.11 -25.34 -16.41
N THR A 5 -24.42 -25.62 -16.33
CA THR A 5 -25.46 -24.64 -15.94
C THR A 5 -25.03 -23.89 -14.67
N SER A 6 -24.60 -24.61 -13.63
CA SER A 6 -24.25 -24.01 -12.35
C SER A 6 -23.08 -23.04 -12.41
N ARG A 7 -22.06 -23.35 -13.23
CA ARG A 7 -20.92 -22.44 -13.43
C ARG A 7 -21.33 -21.22 -14.25
N ALA A 8 -22.12 -21.42 -15.31
CA ALA A 8 -22.63 -20.35 -16.16
C ALA A 8 -23.53 -19.39 -15.37
N LEU A 9 -24.44 -19.88 -14.52
CA LEU A 9 -25.27 -19.05 -13.64
C LEU A 9 -24.43 -18.29 -12.60
N ALA A 10 -23.40 -18.91 -12.01
CA ALA A 10 -22.51 -18.21 -11.09
C ALA A 10 -21.71 -17.08 -11.79
N GLN A 11 -21.27 -17.29 -13.03
CA GLN A 11 -20.65 -16.24 -13.86
C GLN A 11 -21.65 -15.13 -14.24
N LEU A 12 -22.91 -15.48 -14.56
CA LEU A 12 -23.97 -14.52 -14.88
C LEU A 12 -24.27 -13.61 -13.67
N VAL A 13 -24.43 -14.19 -12.48
CA VAL A 13 -24.61 -13.46 -11.22
C VAL A 13 -23.41 -12.55 -10.93
N LYS A 14 -22.19 -13.04 -11.18
CA LYS A 14 -20.96 -12.25 -11.04
C LYS A 14 -20.90 -11.06 -12.00
N HIS A 15 -21.32 -11.24 -13.25
CA HIS A 15 -21.26 -10.23 -14.30
C HIS A 15 -22.09 -8.98 -13.92
N PHE A 16 -23.29 -9.18 -13.38
CA PHE A 16 -24.17 -8.09 -12.93
C PHE A 16 -23.80 -7.51 -11.55
N GLY A 17 -22.69 -7.95 -10.95
CA GLY A 17 -22.16 -7.40 -9.69
C GLY A 17 -22.94 -7.82 -8.45
N TRP A 18 -23.87 -8.78 -8.56
CA TRP A 18 -24.62 -9.32 -7.42
C TRP A 18 -23.70 -10.16 -6.54
N THR A 19 -23.60 -9.81 -5.26
CA THR A 19 -22.74 -10.50 -4.27
C THR A 19 -23.51 -11.08 -3.09
N TRP A 20 -24.83 -10.85 -3.06
CA TRP A 20 -25.73 -11.32 -2.01
C TRP A 20 -27.01 -11.85 -2.66
N VAL A 21 -27.23 -13.16 -2.61
CA VAL A 21 -28.34 -13.81 -3.32
C VAL A 21 -29.10 -14.80 -2.43
N GLY A 22 -30.39 -14.93 -2.68
CA GLY A 22 -31.20 -16.04 -2.21
C GLY A 22 -31.05 -17.24 -3.13
N ALA A 23 -31.24 -18.46 -2.60
CA ALA A 23 -31.15 -19.67 -3.40
C ALA A 23 -32.23 -20.70 -3.03
N ILE A 24 -32.88 -21.23 -4.07
CA ILE A 24 -33.97 -22.21 -3.96
C ILE A 24 -33.64 -23.39 -4.89
N ARG A 25 -33.86 -24.61 -4.40
CA ARG A 25 -33.65 -25.83 -5.20
C ARG A 25 -34.67 -26.91 -4.91
N SER A 26 -34.83 -27.84 -5.85
CA SER A 26 -35.54 -29.08 -5.60
C SER A 26 -34.74 -30.01 -4.72
N ASN A 27 -35.41 -30.68 -3.78
CA ASN A 27 -34.84 -31.74 -2.96
C ASN A 27 -34.77 -33.07 -3.73
N ASN A 28 -34.11 -33.04 -4.88
CA ASN A 28 -33.85 -34.17 -5.76
C ASN A 28 -32.42 -34.10 -6.31
N ASP A 29 -32.00 -35.12 -7.05
CA ASP A 29 -30.64 -35.21 -7.59
C ASP A 29 -30.26 -34.05 -8.54
N TYR A 30 -31.25 -33.46 -9.22
CA TYR A 30 -31.05 -32.29 -10.09
C TYR A 30 -30.74 -31.04 -9.27
N GLY A 31 -31.66 -30.62 -8.41
CA GLY A 31 -31.55 -29.39 -7.63
C GLY A 31 -30.40 -29.43 -6.63
N ASN A 32 -30.18 -30.56 -5.95
CA ASN A 32 -29.09 -30.69 -4.98
C ASN A 32 -27.70 -30.66 -5.63
N LYS A 33 -27.48 -31.35 -6.76
CA LYS A 33 -26.17 -31.31 -7.45
C LYS A 33 -25.92 -29.96 -8.13
N GLY A 34 -26.94 -29.40 -8.79
CA GLY A 34 -26.87 -28.08 -9.41
C GLY A 34 -26.52 -27.00 -8.38
N MET A 35 -27.25 -26.93 -7.27
CA MET A 35 -26.98 -25.93 -6.23
C MET A 35 -25.63 -26.13 -5.55
N ALA A 36 -25.18 -27.37 -5.31
CA ALA A 36 -23.87 -27.62 -4.73
C ALA A 36 -22.73 -27.04 -5.59
N THR A 37 -22.74 -27.32 -6.90
CA THR A 37 -21.76 -26.73 -7.84
C THR A 37 -21.91 -25.21 -7.96
N PHE A 38 -23.14 -24.68 -7.89
CA PHE A 38 -23.37 -23.23 -7.91
C PHE A 38 -22.74 -22.57 -6.69
N ILE A 39 -22.96 -23.11 -5.47
CA ILE A 39 -22.40 -22.58 -4.22
C ILE A 39 -20.87 -22.58 -4.25
N GLU A 40 -20.26 -23.69 -4.68
CA GLU A 40 -18.80 -23.80 -4.82
C GLU A 40 -18.24 -22.71 -5.77
N THR A 41 -18.87 -22.55 -6.93
CA THR A 41 -18.44 -21.55 -7.93
C THR A 41 -18.72 -20.12 -7.45
N ALA A 42 -19.85 -19.89 -6.78
CA ALA A 42 -20.24 -18.60 -6.21
C ALA A 42 -19.22 -18.12 -5.16
N GLN A 43 -18.78 -19.02 -4.27
CA GLN A 43 -17.73 -18.73 -3.29
C GLN A 43 -16.41 -18.32 -3.95
N GLN A 44 -15.98 -19.04 -5.00
CA GLN A 44 -14.77 -18.69 -5.76
C GLN A 44 -14.87 -17.32 -6.46
N LEU A 45 -16.08 -16.94 -6.88
CA LEU A 45 -16.37 -15.63 -7.49
C LEU A 45 -16.65 -14.51 -6.47
N GLY A 46 -16.62 -14.80 -5.16
CA GLY A 46 -16.89 -13.82 -4.09
C GLY A 46 -18.37 -13.44 -3.96
N ILE A 47 -19.28 -14.35 -4.30
CA ILE A 47 -20.72 -14.23 -4.12
C ILE A 47 -21.12 -15.01 -2.86
N CYS A 48 -21.90 -14.39 -1.98
CA CYS A 48 -22.43 -15.02 -0.78
C CYS A 48 -23.93 -15.29 -0.93
N LEU A 49 -24.38 -16.39 -0.33
CA LEU A 49 -25.80 -16.71 -0.22
C LEU A 49 -26.32 -16.26 1.15
N GLU A 50 -27.50 -15.65 1.19
CA GLU A 50 -28.22 -15.35 2.43
C GLU A 50 -28.92 -16.59 2.98
N TYR A 51 -29.58 -17.35 2.09
CA TYR A 51 -30.25 -18.61 2.38
C TYR A 51 -30.09 -19.57 1.21
N SER A 52 -30.16 -20.88 1.50
CA SER A 52 -30.17 -21.94 0.48
C SER A 52 -31.16 -23.04 0.87
N VAL A 53 -32.42 -22.84 0.50
CA VAL A 53 -33.53 -23.72 0.90
C VAL A 53 -33.82 -24.80 -0.13
N SER A 54 -34.43 -25.91 0.31
CA SER A 54 -34.85 -27.00 -0.55
C SER A 54 -36.23 -27.54 -0.20
N PHE A 55 -37.06 -27.74 -1.22
CA PHE A 55 -38.35 -28.40 -1.12
C PHE A 55 -38.57 -29.35 -2.31
N PHE A 56 -39.62 -30.13 -2.26
CA PHE A 56 -40.10 -30.98 -3.34
C PHE A 56 -41.62 -30.79 -3.42
N ARG A 57 -42.23 -30.92 -4.61
CA ARG A 57 -43.67 -30.64 -4.81
C ARG A 57 -44.64 -31.42 -3.90
N THR A 58 -44.21 -32.56 -3.36
CA THR A 58 -45.00 -33.36 -2.40
C THR A 58 -44.61 -33.16 -0.94
N ASP A 59 -43.78 -32.16 -0.62
CA ASP A 59 -43.54 -31.77 0.78
C ASP A 59 -44.81 -31.19 1.41
N PRO A 60 -44.99 -31.31 2.75
CA PRO A 60 -46.11 -30.69 3.45
C PRO A 60 -46.18 -29.16 3.22
N PRO A 61 -47.39 -28.56 3.07
CA PRO A 61 -47.54 -27.15 2.72
C PRO A 61 -46.78 -26.19 3.65
N ASN A 62 -46.74 -26.47 4.95
CA ASN A 62 -46.06 -25.66 5.96
C ASN A 62 -44.55 -25.48 5.69
N LYS A 63 -43.89 -26.42 4.98
CA LYS A 63 -42.49 -26.31 4.58
C LYS A 63 -42.29 -25.30 3.46
N ILE A 64 -43.26 -25.21 2.54
CA ILE A 64 -43.26 -24.26 1.43
C ILE A 64 -43.66 -22.87 1.95
N ASP A 65 -44.64 -22.79 2.86
CA ASP A 65 -45.00 -21.55 3.55
C ASP A 65 -43.79 -20.97 4.33
N LYS A 66 -42.98 -21.82 4.97
CA LYS A 66 -41.72 -21.41 5.59
C LYS A 66 -40.67 -20.86 4.59
N ILE A 67 -40.68 -21.33 3.34
CA ILE A 67 -39.82 -20.75 2.28
C ILE A 67 -40.31 -19.36 1.90
N ILE A 68 -41.62 -19.15 1.80
CA ILE A 68 -42.25 -17.84 1.58
C ILE A 68 -41.88 -16.87 2.73
N GLU A 69 -41.91 -17.32 3.98
CA GLU A 69 -41.47 -16.53 5.14
C GLU A 69 -39.98 -16.14 5.05
N ILE A 70 -39.11 -17.07 4.65
CA ILE A 70 -37.67 -16.81 4.45
C ILE A 70 -37.46 -15.76 3.34
N ILE A 71 -38.16 -15.87 2.21
CA ILE A 71 -38.08 -14.89 1.11
C ILE A 71 -38.54 -13.50 1.61
N LYS A 72 -39.66 -13.43 2.35
CA LYS A 72 -40.18 -12.18 2.94
C LYS A 72 -39.23 -11.52 3.93
N ALA A 73 -38.55 -12.31 4.76
CA ALA A 73 -37.61 -11.82 5.76
C ALA A 73 -36.21 -11.50 5.20
N SER A 74 -35.91 -11.95 3.98
CA SER A 74 -34.58 -11.81 3.36
C SER A 74 -34.28 -10.40 2.84
N THR A 75 -33.01 -10.04 2.84
CA THR A 75 -32.50 -8.75 2.34
C THR A 75 -32.05 -8.82 0.88
N SER A 76 -31.68 -10.01 0.39
CA SER A 76 -31.32 -10.28 -0.99
C SER A 76 -32.50 -10.03 -1.95
N LYS A 77 -32.20 -9.37 -3.07
CA LYS A 77 -33.17 -9.03 -4.11
C LYS A 77 -33.09 -9.98 -5.31
N VAL A 78 -32.03 -10.77 -5.41
CA VAL A 78 -31.80 -11.75 -6.48
C VAL A 78 -32.00 -13.15 -5.94
N ILE A 79 -32.79 -13.97 -6.63
CA ILE A 79 -33.08 -15.36 -6.25
C ILE A 79 -32.64 -16.31 -7.37
N VAL A 80 -31.74 -17.25 -7.06
CA VAL A 80 -31.28 -18.29 -7.98
C VAL A 80 -32.07 -19.57 -7.76
N ALA A 81 -32.76 -20.06 -8.79
CA ALA A 81 -33.71 -21.17 -8.70
C ALA A 81 -33.32 -22.37 -9.58
N PHE A 82 -32.93 -23.48 -8.94
CA PHE A 82 -32.68 -24.79 -9.58
C PHE A 82 -33.89 -25.71 -9.36
N LEU A 83 -34.92 -25.50 -10.17
CA LEU A 83 -36.20 -26.20 -10.10
C LEU A 83 -36.55 -26.78 -11.49
N PRO A 84 -37.08 -28.00 -11.59
CA PRO A 84 -37.82 -28.44 -12.77
C PRO A 84 -39.24 -27.86 -12.72
N PHE A 85 -39.87 -27.73 -13.90
CA PHE A 85 -41.25 -27.28 -14.09
C PHE A 85 -42.23 -27.65 -12.96
N PRO A 86 -42.41 -28.92 -12.54
CA PRO A 86 -43.44 -29.29 -11.56
C PRO A 86 -43.19 -28.81 -10.13
N ASP A 87 -41.94 -28.44 -9.79
CA ASP A 87 -41.64 -27.87 -8.48
C ASP A 87 -41.70 -26.32 -8.55
N MET A 88 -41.40 -25.72 -9.70
CA MET A 88 -41.55 -24.28 -9.95
C MET A 88 -43.03 -23.85 -9.97
N ASP A 89 -43.92 -24.65 -10.57
CA ASP A 89 -45.38 -24.46 -10.57
C ASP A 89 -45.94 -24.27 -9.14
N ILE A 90 -45.67 -25.22 -8.25
CA ILE A 90 -46.09 -25.16 -6.84
C ILE A 90 -45.54 -23.92 -6.12
N LEU A 91 -44.31 -23.50 -6.43
CA LEU A 91 -43.72 -22.29 -5.88
C LEU A 91 -44.42 -21.04 -6.42
N MET A 92 -44.69 -20.96 -7.72
CA MET A 92 -45.39 -19.85 -8.38
C MET A 92 -46.79 -19.64 -7.80
N TYR A 93 -47.56 -20.72 -7.63
CA TYR A 93 -48.85 -20.66 -6.96
C TYR A 93 -48.75 -20.04 -5.55
N LYS A 94 -47.74 -20.44 -4.76
CA LYS A 94 -47.50 -19.91 -3.41
C LYS A 94 -46.97 -18.47 -3.39
N LEU A 95 -46.15 -18.06 -4.36
CA LEU A 95 -45.70 -16.68 -4.54
C LEU A 95 -46.88 -15.77 -4.89
N ALA A 96 -47.74 -16.20 -5.82
CA ALA A 96 -48.94 -15.50 -6.26
C ALA A 96 -49.94 -15.32 -5.10
N GLN A 97 -50.24 -16.38 -4.33
CA GLN A 97 -51.08 -16.28 -3.11
C GLN A 97 -50.55 -15.28 -2.07
N ASN A 98 -49.26 -14.97 -2.09
CA ASN A 98 -48.60 -14.10 -1.13
C ASN A 98 -48.24 -12.71 -1.70
N ASN A 99 -48.64 -12.40 -2.94
CA ASN A 99 -48.30 -11.17 -3.67
C ASN A 99 -46.79 -10.86 -3.66
N LEU A 100 -45.94 -11.88 -3.87
CA LEU A 100 -44.49 -11.71 -3.87
C LEU A 100 -43.94 -11.38 -5.25
N THR A 101 -43.85 -10.07 -5.53
CA THR A 101 -43.29 -9.50 -6.76
C THR A 101 -42.00 -8.70 -6.50
N GLY A 102 -41.24 -8.37 -7.54
CA GLY A 102 -40.10 -7.45 -7.45
C GLY A 102 -38.78 -8.09 -6.98
N TYR A 103 -38.69 -9.41 -7.00
CA TYR A 103 -37.42 -10.14 -6.87
C TYR A 103 -36.86 -10.41 -8.27
N GLN A 104 -35.54 -10.28 -8.42
CA GLN A 104 -34.86 -10.62 -9.66
C GLN A 104 -34.58 -12.13 -9.71
N TRP A 105 -35.33 -12.83 -10.56
CA TRP A 105 -35.17 -14.27 -10.71
C TRP A 105 -34.03 -14.62 -11.67
N VAL A 106 -33.27 -15.65 -11.30
CA VAL A 106 -32.19 -16.25 -12.07
C VAL A 106 -32.45 -17.74 -12.23
N GLY A 107 -32.81 -18.16 -13.44
CA GLY A 107 -33.34 -19.51 -13.71
C GLY A 107 -32.39 -20.48 -14.41
N SER A 108 -32.47 -21.75 -14.03
CA SER A 108 -31.86 -22.87 -14.76
C SER A 108 -32.73 -23.33 -15.93
N GLU A 109 -32.17 -24.20 -16.79
CA GLU A 109 -32.85 -24.79 -17.94
C GLU A 109 -34.08 -25.66 -17.59
N GLY A 110 -34.36 -25.87 -16.30
CA GLY A 110 -35.51 -26.65 -15.82
C GLY A 110 -36.85 -25.90 -15.82
N TRP A 111 -36.84 -24.56 -15.98
CA TRP A 111 -38.06 -23.74 -16.00
C TRP A 111 -37.96 -22.42 -16.79
N ILE A 112 -36.77 -21.85 -17.02
CA ILE A 112 -36.63 -20.47 -17.52
C ILE A 112 -37.16 -20.21 -18.94
N PHE A 113 -37.36 -21.25 -19.75
CA PHE A 113 -37.96 -21.14 -21.10
C PHE A 113 -39.30 -21.88 -21.23
N ASP A 114 -39.90 -22.28 -20.10
CA ASP A 114 -41.16 -23.04 -20.09
C ASP A 114 -42.36 -22.09 -20.28
N SER A 115 -43.07 -22.23 -21.39
CA SER A 115 -44.20 -21.37 -21.73
C SER A 115 -45.39 -21.52 -20.78
N GLN A 116 -45.56 -22.70 -20.15
CA GLN A 116 -46.65 -22.91 -19.18
C GLN A 116 -46.40 -22.13 -17.90
N ILE A 117 -45.14 -22.02 -17.43
CA ILE A 117 -44.80 -21.16 -16.29
C ILE A 117 -45.09 -19.69 -16.62
N ALA A 118 -44.79 -19.24 -17.85
CA ALA A 118 -45.09 -17.89 -18.30
C ALA A 118 -46.60 -17.61 -18.38
N GLU A 119 -47.41 -18.53 -18.92
CA GLU A 119 -48.87 -18.43 -18.96
C GLU A 119 -49.52 -18.42 -17.56
N MET A 120 -48.89 -19.04 -16.58
CA MET A 120 -49.36 -19.05 -15.18
C MET A 120 -48.97 -17.78 -14.41
N ASP A 121 -47.99 -16.99 -14.86
CA ASP A 121 -47.52 -15.80 -14.15
C ASP A 121 -48.38 -14.54 -14.39
N LYS A 122 -49.68 -14.67 -14.06
CA LYS A 122 -50.67 -13.57 -14.16
C LYS A 122 -50.39 -12.40 -13.21
N ASN A 123 -49.42 -12.56 -12.30
CA ASN A 123 -49.06 -11.58 -11.28
C ASN A 123 -47.71 -10.89 -11.57
N HIS A 124 -47.09 -11.13 -12.74
CA HIS A 124 -45.83 -10.49 -13.14
C HIS A 124 -44.68 -10.69 -12.13
N ILE A 125 -44.58 -11.89 -11.56
CA ILE A 125 -43.60 -12.28 -10.54
C ILE A 125 -42.21 -12.52 -11.15
N LEU A 126 -42.18 -13.01 -12.39
CA LEU A 126 -41.01 -13.40 -13.17
C LEU A 126 -40.70 -12.40 -14.30
N ASP A 127 -41.42 -11.28 -14.40
CA ASP A 127 -41.09 -10.18 -15.31
C ASP A 127 -39.61 -9.77 -15.14
N GLY A 128 -38.85 -9.74 -16.24
CA GLY A 128 -37.41 -9.47 -16.22
C GLY A 128 -36.55 -10.59 -15.65
N ALA A 129 -37.08 -11.80 -15.39
CA ALA A 129 -36.27 -12.98 -15.08
C ALA A 129 -35.21 -13.21 -16.17
N ILE A 130 -34.06 -13.75 -15.78
CA ILE A 130 -32.94 -14.03 -16.69
C ILE A 130 -32.37 -15.42 -16.42
N GLY A 131 -31.89 -16.12 -17.44
CA GLY A 131 -31.24 -17.40 -17.22
C GLY A 131 -30.87 -18.14 -18.48
N LEU A 132 -30.57 -19.43 -18.32
CA LEU A 132 -29.95 -20.25 -19.36
C LEU A 132 -30.99 -21.14 -20.04
N SER A 133 -31.21 -20.90 -21.33
CA SER A 133 -31.98 -21.79 -22.19
C SER A 133 -31.05 -22.69 -23.02
N ILE A 134 -31.56 -23.86 -23.37
CA ILE A 134 -30.87 -24.76 -24.31
C ILE A 134 -31.14 -24.22 -25.72
N PRO A 135 -30.10 -23.99 -26.56
CA PRO A 135 -30.27 -23.41 -27.89
C PRO A 135 -31.24 -24.23 -28.74
N LYS A 136 -32.14 -23.54 -29.45
CA LYS A 136 -33.17 -24.18 -30.28
C LYS A 136 -32.50 -24.88 -31.47
N ALA A 137 -32.70 -26.19 -31.59
CA ALA A 137 -32.22 -26.95 -32.74
C ALA A 137 -33.29 -26.97 -33.84
N HIS A 138 -32.97 -26.47 -35.03
CA HIS A 138 -33.84 -26.61 -36.19
C HIS A 138 -33.63 -27.99 -36.83
N VAL A 139 -34.63 -28.87 -36.72
CA VAL A 139 -34.60 -30.20 -37.35
C VAL A 139 -35.42 -30.17 -38.64
N THR A 140 -34.72 -30.12 -39.78
CA THR A 140 -35.33 -30.08 -41.11
C THR A 140 -36.24 -31.29 -41.34
N GLY A 141 -37.50 -31.06 -41.73
CA GLY A 141 -38.51 -32.11 -41.93
C GLY A 141 -39.29 -32.52 -40.68
N MET A 142 -38.89 -32.07 -39.48
CA MET A 142 -39.59 -32.46 -38.23
C MET A 142 -40.98 -31.81 -38.12
N ARG A 143 -41.12 -30.54 -38.53
CA ARG A 143 -42.41 -29.85 -38.52
C ARG A 143 -43.38 -30.52 -39.48
N GLU A 144 -42.91 -30.84 -40.68
CA GLU A 144 -43.66 -31.55 -41.71
C GLU A 144 -44.03 -32.96 -41.24
N PHE A 145 -43.13 -33.67 -40.53
CA PHE A 145 -43.41 -34.98 -39.95
C PHE A 145 -44.51 -34.92 -38.88
N ILE A 146 -44.45 -33.96 -37.95
CA ILE A 146 -45.46 -33.77 -36.90
C ILE A 146 -46.82 -33.42 -37.52
N LEU A 147 -46.86 -32.46 -38.46
CA LEU A 147 -48.11 -32.03 -39.10
C LEU A 147 -48.78 -33.14 -39.95
N ASN A 148 -47.99 -34.07 -40.49
CA ASN A 148 -48.50 -35.21 -41.27
C ASN A 148 -48.73 -36.48 -40.43
N PHE A 149 -48.52 -36.43 -39.11
CA PHE A 149 -48.71 -37.58 -38.23
C PHE A 149 -50.19 -37.92 -38.09
N LYS A 150 -50.54 -39.21 -38.22
CA LYS A 150 -51.92 -39.71 -38.11
C LYS A 150 -52.00 -40.92 -37.17
N PRO A 151 -52.82 -40.88 -36.10
CA PRO A 151 -52.92 -41.96 -35.12
C PRO A 151 -53.52 -43.26 -35.69
N VAL A 152 -54.32 -43.15 -36.78
CA VAL A 152 -54.97 -44.31 -37.44
C VAL A 152 -53.94 -45.30 -38.03
N ASN A 153 -52.73 -44.83 -38.38
CA ASN A 153 -51.67 -45.68 -38.92
C ASN A 153 -50.81 -46.36 -37.84
N SER A 154 -50.97 -46.01 -36.56
CA SER A 154 -50.23 -46.64 -35.44
C SER A 154 -51.08 -47.70 -34.74
N SER A 155 -51.45 -48.76 -35.48
CA SER A 155 -52.14 -49.93 -34.92
C SER A 155 -51.25 -50.65 -33.89
N GLY A 156 -51.50 -50.40 -32.60
CA GLY A 156 -50.82 -51.08 -31.48
C GLY A 156 -49.96 -50.21 -30.56
N ASN A 157 -50.19 -48.89 -30.48
CA ASN A 157 -49.51 -48.03 -29.50
C ASN A 157 -50.51 -47.16 -28.73
N ASP A 158 -51.02 -47.67 -27.61
CA ASP A 158 -52.08 -47.05 -26.80
C ASP A 158 -51.74 -45.60 -26.38
N MET A 159 -50.46 -45.32 -26.11
CA MET A 159 -49.96 -43.97 -25.78
C MET A 159 -50.24 -42.92 -26.87
N VAL A 160 -50.33 -43.31 -28.15
CA VAL A 160 -50.68 -42.38 -29.24
C VAL A 160 -52.16 -42.02 -29.21
N ALA A 161 -53.02 -42.99 -28.90
CA ALA A 161 -54.44 -42.74 -28.71
C ALA A 161 -54.66 -41.85 -27.48
N GLU A 162 -54.07 -42.20 -26.33
CA GLU A 162 -54.14 -41.40 -25.09
C GLU A 162 -53.66 -39.96 -25.29
N PHE A 163 -52.54 -39.75 -25.99
CA PHE A 163 -52.04 -38.41 -26.34
C PHE A 163 -53.05 -37.63 -27.18
N TRP A 164 -53.59 -38.23 -28.24
CA TRP A 164 -54.55 -37.57 -29.14
C TRP A 164 -55.85 -37.20 -28.42
N GLU A 165 -56.35 -38.12 -27.60
CA GLU A 165 -57.55 -37.94 -26.78
C GLU A 165 -57.36 -36.81 -25.75
N ALA A 166 -56.21 -36.74 -25.09
CA ALA A 166 -55.88 -35.69 -24.12
C ALA A 166 -55.65 -34.32 -24.76
N VAL A 167 -55.07 -34.28 -25.97
CA VAL A 167 -54.77 -33.04 -26.69
C VAL A 167 -56.02 -32.39 -27.28
N PHE A 168 -56.98 -33.18 -27.75
CA PHE A 168 -58.17 -32.68 -28.47
C PHE A 168 -59.49 -32.80 -27.68
N ASP A 169 -59.41 -33.22 -26.40
CA ASP A 169 -60.54 -33.50 -25.50
C ASP A 169 -61.64 -34.33 -26.21
N CYS A 170 -61.21 -35.47 -26.75
CA CYS A 170 -62.05 -36.38 -27.52
C CYS A 170 -61.76 -37.84 -27.15
N LYS A 171 -62.59 -38.77 -27.60
CA LYS A 171 -62.37 -40.23 -27.47
C LYS A 171 -62.44 -40.94 -28.81
N PHE A 172 -61.53 -41.88 -29.05
CA PHE A 172 -61.70 -42.88 -30.10
C PHE A 172 -62.77 -43.89 -29.68
N LYS A 173 -63.58 -44.36 -30.63
CA LYS A 173 -64.65 -45.33 -30.33
C LYS A 173 -64.06 -46.69 -29.98
N GLN A 174 -63.93 -46.96 -28.68
CA GLN A 174 -63.83 -48.33 -28.18
C GLN A 174 -65.17 -49.05 -28.41
N SER A 175 -65.12 -50.33 -28.74
CA SER A 175 -66.21 -51.01 -29.45
C SER A 175 -67.47 -51.33 -28.63
N ASN A 176 -67.59 -50.89 -27.37
CA ASN A 176 -68.73 -51.17 -26.49
C ASN A 176 -68.93 -50.16 -25.34
N SER A 177 -68.97 -48.84 -25.60
CA SER A 177 -69.53 -47.88 -24.62
C SER A 177 -70.30 -46.72 -25.27
N SER A 178 -71.58 -46.63 -24.94
CA SER A 178 -72.48 -45.56 -25.38
C SER A 178 -72.75 -44.57 -24.24
N THR A 179 -71.94 -43.52 -24.18
CA THR A 179 -72.18 -42.33 -23.34
C THR A 179 -72.27 -41.10 -24.24
N GLU A 180 -73.48 -40.59 -24.42
CA GLU A 180 -73.91 -39.77 -25.56
C GLU A 180 -73.37 -38.32 -25.66
N ASN A 181 -72.40 -37.92 -24.83
CA ASN A 181 -71.94 -36.52 -24.76
C ASN A 181 -70.41 -36.30 -24.92
N GLN A 182 -69.61 -37.31 -25.31
CA GLN A 182 -68.18 -37.11 -25.61
C GLN A 182 -67.91 -36.94 -27.11
N ARG A 183 -67.07 -35.95 -27.44
CA ARG A 183 -66.60 -35.69 -28.80
C ARG A 183 -65.78 -36.89 -29.31
N VAL A 184 -66.09 -37.35 -30.52
CA VAL A 184 -65.35 -38.47 -31.14
C VAL A 184 -64.11 -37.95 -31.84
N CYS A 185 -62.95 -38.57 -31.60
CA CYS A 185 -61.71 -38.28 -32.34
C CYS A 185 -61.79 -38.84 -33.77
N THR A 186 -61.42 -38.02 -34.75
CA THR A 186 -61.37 -38.37 -36.19
C THR A 186 -59.99 -38.82 -36.65
N GLY A 187 -58.95 -38.58 -35.85
CA GLY A 187 -57.55 -38.84 -36.21
C GLY A 187 -57.01 -37.88 -37.29
N HIS A 188 -57.70 -36.76 -37.47
CA HIS A 188 -57.44 -35.73 -38.49
C HIS A 188 -57.56 -34.30 -37.90
N GLU A 189 -57.64 -34.19 -36.58
CA GLU A 189 -57.60 -32.93 -35.84
C GLU A 189 -56.31 -32.15 -36.11
N ASP A 190 -56.40 -30.82 -36.09
CA ASP A 190 -55.30 -29.95 -36.49
C ASP A 190 -54.19 -29.85 -35.42
N LEU A 191 -53.02 -30.40 -35.75
CA LEU A 191 -51.82 -30.32 -34.93
C LEU A 191 -51.08 -28.98 -35.07
N SER A 192 -51.52 -28.03 -35.91
CA SER A 192 -50.77 -26.79 -36.19
C SER A 192 -50.46 -25.95 -34.94
N GLY A 193 -51.37 -25.93 -33.95
CA GLY A 193 -51.13 -25.28 -32.66
C GLY A 193 -50.08 -26.01 -31.80
N PHE A 194 -49.98 -27.33 -31.91
CA PHE A 194 -49.08 -28.17 -31.11
C PHE A 194 -47.72 -28.44 -31.80
N ALA A 195 -47.62 -28.27 -33.12
CA ALA A 195 -46.39 -28.43 -33.89
C ALA A 195 -45.30 -27.40 -33.52
N TYR A 196 -45.68 -26.27 -32.93
CA TYR A 196 -44.74 -25.28 -32.36
C TYR A 196 -44.21 -25.67 -30.98
N LEU A 197 -44.96 -26.46 -30.19
CA LEU A 197 -44.68 -26.73 -28.78
C LEU A 197 -43.55 -27.74 -28.52
N ASN A 198 -43.17 -28.58 -29.50
CA ASN A 198 -42.39 -29.80 -29.21
C ASN A 198 -41.17 -30.09 -30.12
N VAL A 199 -40.30 -29.09 -30.32
CA VAL A 199 -38.91 -29.33 -30.77
C VAL A 199 -37.87 -29.12 -29.64
N GLN A 200 -38.15 -28.28 -28.64
CA GLN A 200 -37.26 -28.07 -27.49
C GLN A 200 -37.18 -29.30 -26.55
N TYR A 201 -38.32 -29.85 -26.10
CA TYR A 201 -38.33 -31.03 -25.21
C TYR A 201 -37.68 -32.26 -25.85
N LEU A 202 -37.70 -32.40 -27.18
CA LEU A 202 -37.04 -33.51 -27.86
C LEU A 202 -35.52 -33.47 -27.64
N ARG A 203 -34.88 -32.29 -27.64
CA ARG A 203 -33.44 -32.14 -27.34
C ARG A 203 -33.14 -32.48 -25.87
N PHE A 204 -34.05 -32.13 -24.95
CA PHE A 204 -33.96 -32.46 -23.53
C PHE A 204 -34.02 -34.00 -23.30
N LEU A 205 -35.03 -34.66 -23.87
CA LEU A 205 -35.19 -36.12 -23.81
C LEU A 205 -34.02 -36.88 -24.47
N LEU A 206 -33.47 -36.35 -25.57
CA LEU A 206 -32.29 -36.91 -26.24
C LEU A 206 -30.98 -36.67 -25.48
N GLN A 207 -30.89 -35.61 -24.66
CA GLN A 207 -29.73 -35.37 -23.77
C GLN A 207 -29.82 -36.19 -22.48
N ASP A 208 -30.99 -36.36 -21.88
CA ASP A 208 -31.12 -37.13 -20.64
C ASP A 208 -30.95 -38.64 -20.88
N LYS A 209 -31.43 -39.15 -22.03
CA LYS A 209 -31.07 -40.51 -22.52
C LYS A 209 -29.58 -40.67 -22.89
N LYS A 210 -28.78 -39.60 -22.93
CA LYS A 210 -27.31 -39.65 -23.08
C LYS A 210 -26.55 -39.67 -21.75
N ASN A 211 -27.22 -39.74 -20.60
CA ASN A 211 -26.56 -39.97 -19.31
C ASN A 211 -26.05 -41.41 -19.18
N ILE A 212 -24.88 -41.71 -19.78
CA ILE A 212 -24.08 -42.94 -19.58
C ILE A 212 -23.40 -42.89 -18.17
N THR A 213 -24.14 -42.50 -17.14
CA THR A 213 -23.61 -42.21 -15.79
C THR A 213 -23.57 -43.45 -14.90
N ILE A 214 -24.25 -44.54 -15.28
CA ILE A 214 -24.36 -45.80 -14.52
C ILE A 214 -22.99 -46.51 -14.34
N LEU A 215 -22.00 -46.25 -15.22
CA LEU A 215 -20.75 -47.01 -15.26
C LEU A 215 -19.63 -46.51 -14.32
N LYS A 216 -19.80 -45.39 -13.60
CA LYS A 216 -18.73 -44.81 -12.78
C LYS A 216 -18.38 -45.59 -11.50
N LYS A 217 -19.15 -46.65 -11.12
CA LYS A 217 -19.05 -47.31 -9.80
C LYS A 217 -18.54 -48.77 -9.78
N LYS A 218 -18.22 -49.40 -10.91
CA LYS A 218 -17.59 -50.75 -10.94
C LYS A 218 -16.33 -50.75 -11.80
N LYS A 219 -15.18 -50.51 -11.17
CA LYS A 219 -13.88 -50.40 -11.87
C LYS A 219 -13.32 -51.74 -12.39
N ASN A 220 -13.81 -52.88 -11.90
CA ASN A 220 -13.18 -54.20 -12.11
C ASN A 220 -14.06 -55.32 -12.71
N ASN A 221 -15.32 -55.09 -13.12
CA ASN A 221 -16.14 -56.16 -13.76
C ASN A 221 -17.33 -55.60 -14.57
N CYS A 222 -17.04 -54.94 -15.70
CA CYS A 222 -18.06 -54.36 -16.60
C CYS A 222 -17.88 -54.71 -18.09
N CYS A 223 -17.03 -55.67 -18.45
CA CYS A 223 -16.96 -56.21 -19.83
C CYS A 223 -17.61 -57.60 -19.90
N ASN A 224 -18.92 -57.65 -19.63
CA ASN A 224 -19.76 -58.79 -19.96
C ASN A 224 -21.18 -58.26 -20.26
N PRO A 225 -21.73 -58.42 -21.49
CA PRO A 225 -21.15 -59.13 -22.63
C PRO A 225 -19.95 -58.42 -23.30
N PRO A 226 -19.16 -59.13 -24.13
CA PRO A 226 -18.07 -58.54 -24.91
C PRO A 226 -18.60 -57.54 -25.94
N GLY A 227 -17.86 -56.47 -26.21
CA GLY A 227 -18.23 -55.41 -27.17
C GLY A 227 -18.79 -54.12 -26.55
N PHE A 228 -19.40 -54.16 -25.36
CA PHE A 228 -19.89 -52.94 -24.70
C PHE A 228 -18.74 -51.99 -24.32
N CYS A 229 -17.59 -52.56 -23.91
CA CYS A 229 -16.38 -51.80 -23.60
C CYS A 229 -15.78 -51.13 -24.84
N ASP A 230 -15.87 -51.76 -26.02
CA ASP A 230 -15.40 -51.21 -27.30
C ASP A 230 -16.32 -50.08 -27.80
N ILE A 231 -17.64 -50.26 -27.70
CA ILE A 231 -18.63 -49.23 -28.02
C ILE A 231 -18.39 -47.97 -27.17
N LEU A 232 -18.14 -48.12 -25.87
CA LEU A 232 -17.85 -46.99 -24.98
C LEU A 232 -16.54 -46.26 -25.36
N GLN A 233 -15.50 -46.98 -25.78
CA GLN A 233 -14.27 -46.37 -26.28
C GLN A 233 -14.47 -45.63 -27.60
N HIS A 234 -15.30 -46.15 -28.51
CA HIS A 234 -15.65 -45.47 -29.75
C HIS A 234 -16.44 -44.19 -29.47
N ILE A 235 -17.51 -44.27 -28.65
CA ILE A 235 -18.34 -43.11 -28.30
C ILE A 235 -17.52 -41.95 -27.72
N ARG A 236 -16.53 -42.24 -26.86
CA ARG A 236 -15.63 -41.21 -26.30
C ARG A 236 -14.70 -40.54 -27.32
N LYS A 237 -14.48 -41.15 -28.48
CA LYS A 237 -13.63 -40.63 -29.57
C LYS A 237 -14.44 -40.06 -30.73
N ILE A 238 -15.78 -40.06 -30.65
CA ILE A 238 -16.65 -39.48 -31.66
C ILE A 238 -16.40 -37.96 -31.73
N ASN A 239 -16.06 -37.49 -32.93
CA ASN A 239 -16.10 -36.10 -33.34
C ASN A 239 -16.68 -36.05 -34.76
N PHE A 240 -17.84 -35.42 -34.93
CA PHE A 240 -18.49 -35.25 -36.23
C PHE A 240 -19.31 -33.96 -36.27
N ARG A 241 -19.69 -33.57 -37.49
CA ARG A 241 -20.55 -32.42 -37.74
C ARG A 241 -21.93 -32.88 -38.21
N THR A 242 -23.01 -32.28 -37.70
CA THR A 242 -24.37 -32.58 -38.16
C THR A 242 -24.64 -31.95 -39.53
N LYS A 243 -25.77 -32.29 -40.17
CA LYS A 243 -26.18 -31.68 -41.45
C LYS A 243 -26.46 -30.18 -41.32
N GLU A 244 -26.86 -29.77 -40.12
CA GLU A 244 -27.18 -28.41 -39.69
C GLU A 244 -25.91 -27.61 -39.31
N GLY A 245 -24.75 -28.27 -39.25
CA GLY A 245 -23.45 -27.65 -39.01
C GLY A 245 -22.97 -27.66 -37.55
N ASP A 246 -23.72 -28.24 -36.61
CA ASP A 246 -23.34 -28.40 -35.21
C ASP A 246 -22.16 -29.39 -35.08
N GLU A 247 -21.14 -29.06 -34.28
CA GLU A 247 -20.05 -29.98 -33.92
C GLU A 247 -20.43 -30.80 -32.68
N VAL A 248 -20.24 -32.12 -32.77
CA VAL A 248 -20.59 -33.08 -31.72
C VAL A 248 -19.36 -33.88 -31.33
N TYR A 249 -18.81 -33.56 -30.16
CA TYR A 249 -17.70 -34.25 -29.51
C TYR A 249 -17.93 -34.34 -28.00
N PHE A 250 -17.12 -35.15 -27.31
CA PHE A 250 -17.16 -35.33 -25.86
C PHE A 250 -15.79 -35.08 -25.23
N ASN A 251 -15.75 -34.57 -24.01
CA ASN A 251 -14.53 -34.45 -23.21
C ASN A 251 -14.18 -35.79 -22.52
N GLU A 252 -13.07 -35.83 -21.77
CA GLU A 252 -12.61 -37.03 -21.03
C GLU A 252 -13.65 -37.60 -20.05
N ASN A 253 -14.56 -36.76 -19.54
CA ASN A 253 -15.65 -37.18 -18.64
C ASN A 253 -16.87 -37.73 -19.38
N GLY A 254 -16.93 -37.57 -20.71
CA GLY A 254 -18.09 -37.91 -21.54
C GLY A 254 -19.13 -36.79 -21.65
N ASP A 255 -18.84 -35.57 -21.21
CA ASP A 255 -19.73 -34.42 -21.37
C ASP A 255 -19.50 -33.73 -22.73
N PRO A 256 -20.56 -33.31 -23.45
CA PRO A 256 -20.46 -32.45 -24.62
C PRO A 256 -20.06 -31.01 -24.23
N PRO A 257 -19.58 -30.18 -25.18
CA PRO A 257 -19.40 -28.74 -24.93
C PRO A 257 -20.71 -28.09 -24.49
N ALA A 258 -20.68 -27.39 -23.36
CA ALA A 258 -21.85 -26.72 -22.82
C ALA A 258 -22.03 -25.34 -23.46
N LYS A 259 -23.05 -25.23 -24.32
CA LYS A 259 -23.46 -23.98 -24.96
C LYS A 259 -24.90 -23.67 -24.57
N TYR A 260 -25.14 -22.45 -24.10
CA TYR A 260 -26.46 -21.98 -23.67
C TYR A 260 -26.78 -20.64 -24.33
N GLU A 261 -28.04 -20.43 -24.66
CA GLU A 261 -28.58 -19.09 -24.90
C GLU A 261 -28.92 -18.46 -23.54
N ILE A 262 -28.76 -17.14 -23.43
CA ILE A 262 -29.16 -16.38 -22.26
C ILE A 262 -30.42 -15.64 -22.64
N ILE A 263 -31.53 -15.93 -21.96
CA ILE A 263 -32.83 -15.34 -22.25
C ILE A 263 -33.30 -14.45 -21.11
N ASN A 264 -34.08 -13.44 -21.46
CA ASN A 264 -34.71 -12.50 -20.54
C ASN A 264 -36.23 -12.48 -20.82
N TRP A 265 -37.03 -12.47 -19.75
CA TRP A 265 -38.50 -12.45 -19.80
C TRP A 265 -38.97 -11.02 -20.02
N GLN A 266 -39.61 -10.76 -21.17
CA GLN A 266 -40.09 -9.42 -21.54
C GLN A 266 -41.61 -9.43 -21.70
N PRO A 267 -42.38 -8.74 -20.83
CA PRO A 267 -43.83 -8.71 -20.91
C PRO A 267 -44.26 -7.89 -22.14
N THR A 268 -45.24 -8.41 -22.89
CA THR A 268 -45.87 -7.71 -24.01
C THR A 268 -47.15 -6.99 -23.58
N GLU A 269 -47.64 -6.05 -24.39
CA GLU A 269 -48.89 -5.32 -24.14
C GLU A 269 -50.13 -6.25 -24.00
N ASN A 270 -50.05 -7.48 -24.52
CA ASN A 270 -51.10 -8.49 -24.46
C ASN A 270 -51.06 -9.35 -23.18
N GLY A 271 -50.14 -9.09 -22.24
CA GLY A 271 -49.95 -9.88 -21.01
C GLY A 271 -49.23 -11.22 -21.21
N VAL A 272 -48.75 -11.51 -22.42
CA VAL A 272 -47.90 -12.67 -22.74
C VAL A 272 -46.43 -12.27 -22.59
N VAL A 273 -45.58 -13.15 -22.07
CA VAL A 273 -44.14 -12.90 -21.92
C VAL A 273 -43.37 -13.47 -23.12
N ASP A 274 -42.55 -12.63 -23.75
CA ASP A 274 -41.58 -13.04 -24.78
C ASP A 274 -40.24 -13.48 -24.14
N PHE A 275 -39.71 -14.61 -24.61
CA PHE A 275 -38.39 -15.11 -24.24
C PHE A 275 -37.33 -14.53 -25.18
N VAL A 276 -36.79 -13.35 -24.86
CA VAL A 276 -35.82 -12.65 -25.70
C VAL A 276 -34.40 -13.13 -25.42
N THR A 277 -33.69 -13.63 -26.43
CA THR A 277 -32.27 -14.00 -26.32
C THR A 277 -31.40 -12.74 -26.23
N VAL A 278 -30.79 -12.53 -25.07
CA VAL A 278 -29.96 -11.36 -24.72
C VAL A 278 -28.46 -11.68 -24.62
N GLY A 279 -28.07 -12.94 -24.83
CA GLY A 279 -26.67 -13.35 -24.79
C GLY A 279 -26.42 -14.81 -25.10
N LEU A 280 -25.14 -15.19 -25.04
CA LEU A 280 -24.65 -16.54 -25.29
C LEU A 280 -23.61 -16.91 -24.22
N TYR A 281 -23.64 -18.18 -23.82
CA TYR A 281 -22.60 -18.79 -22.99
C TYR A 281 -21.99 -19.99 -23.73
N ASP A 282 -20.67 -20.06 -23.81
CA ASP A 282 -19.94 -21.18 -24.41
C ASP A 282 -18.74 -21.61 -23.55
N ALA A 283 -18.86 -22.75 -22.88
CA ALA A 283 -17.82 -23.30 -22.01
C ALA A 283 -16.55 -23.76 -22.76
N SER A 284 -16.57 -23.85 -24.09
CA SER A 284 -15.39 -24.21 -24.88
C SER A 284 -14.42 -23.04 -25.07
N LEU A 285 -14.87 -21.80 -24.82
CA LEU A 285 -14.06 -20.59 -24.97
C LEU A 285 -13.16 -20.31 -23.75
N PRO A 286 -12.08 -19.52 -23.93
CA PRO A 286 -11.30 -18.96 -22.82
C PRO A 286 -12.17 -18.19 -21.83
N ALA A 287 -11.80 -18.20 -20.53
CA ALA A 287 -12.64 -17.71 -19.44
C ALA A 287 -13.16 -16.27 -19.58
N ASP A 288 -12.39 -15.39 -20.23
CA ASP A 288 -12.75 -14.00 -20.54
C ASP A 288 -13.83 -13.86 -21.64
N LYS A 289 -14.10 -14.92 -22.40
CA LYS A 289 -15.02 -14.96 -23.55
C LYS A 289 -16.16 -15.97 -23.41
N GLN A 290 -16.22 -16.70 -22.28
CA GLN A 290 -17.27 -17.69 -22.04
C GLN A 290 -18.68 -17.09 -21.97
N LEU A 291 -18.81 -15.82 -21.60
CA LEU A 291 -20.07 -15.12 -21.42
C LEU A 291 -20.12 -13.85 -22.28
N THR A 292 -21.08 -13.78 -23.21
CA THR A 292 -21.33 -12.61 -24.06
C THR A 292 -22.77 -12.14 -23.88
N LEU A 293 -22.97 -10.85 -23.60
CA LEU A 293 -24.27 -10.25 -23.29
C LEU A 293 -24.53 -8.96 -24.08
N GLN A 294 -25.78 -8.73 -24.45
CA GLN A 294 -26.27 -7.53 -25.13
C GLN A 294 -27.05 -6.66 -24.14
N ASN A 295 -26.33 -5.92 -23.28
CA ASN A 295 -26.93 -5.21 -22.14
C ASN A 295 -28.03 -4.19 -22.48
N ASN A 296 -28.12 -3.71 -23.72
CA ASN A 296 -29.08 -2.65 -24.10
C ASN A 296 -30.53 -3.14 -24.24
N SER A 297 -30.77 -4.46 -24.33
CA SER A 297 -32.11 -5.03 -24.47
C SER A 297 -32.66 -5.66 -23.19
N ILE A 298 -31.87 -5.77 -22.12
CA ILE A 298 -32.27 -6.45 -20.89
C ILE A 298 -33.17 -5.56 -20.03
N ILE A 299 -34.31 -6.11 -19.60
CA ILE A 299 -35.13 -5.53 -18.53
C ILE A 299 -35.00 -6.37 -17.26
N TRP A 300 -35.28 -5.73 -16.12
CA TRP A 300 -35.16 -6.32 -14.79
C TRP A 300 -36.53 -6.42 -14.10
N ALA A 301 -36.56 -7.01 -12.91
CA ALA A 301 -37.75 -7.06 -12.07
C ALA A 301 -38.46 -5.69 -11.97
N GLN A 302 -39.79 -5.69 -12.04
CA GLN A 302 -40.64 -4.49 -12.14
C GLN A 302 -40.39 -3.65 -13.41
N THR A 303 -40.00 -4.30 -14.50
CA THR A 303 -39.75 -3.68 -15.83
C THR A 303 -38.68 -2.57 -15.83
N GLU A 304 -37.82 -2.57 -14.81
CA GLU A 304 -36.75 -1.59 -14.64
C GLU A 304 -35.65 -1.73 -15.69
N LYS A 305 -35.01 -0.61 -16.06
CA LYS A 305 -33.85 -0.60 -17.00
C LYS A 305 -32.50 -0.64 -16.30
N LYS A 306 -32.48 -0.49 -14.97
CA LYS A 306 -31.26 -0.53 -14.16
C LYS A 306 -31.12 -1.88 -13.48
N VAL A 307 -29.91 -2.45 -13.53
CA VAL A 307 -29.56 -3.68 -12.82
C VAL A 307 -29.90 -3.53 -11.32
N PRO A 308 -30.73 -4.41 -10.73
CA PRO A 308 -31.08 -4.31 -9.32
C PRO A 308 -29.85 -4.57 -8.45
N VAL A 309 -29.66 -3.79 -7.38
CA VAL A 309 -28.50 -3.95 -6.48
C VAL A 309 -28.83 -5.00 -5.42
N SER A 310 -28.01 -6.05 -5.32
CA SER A 310 -28.13 -7.11 -4.30
C SER A 310 -26.77 -7.37 -3.64
N VAL A 311 -26.53 -6.68 -2.52
CA VAL A 311 -25.31 -6.73 -1.69
C VAL A 311 -25.69 -6.78 -0.20
N CYS A 312 -24.87 -7.43 0.64
CA CYS A 312 -25.12 -7.49 2.09
C CYS A 312 -24.69 -6.20 2.80
N SER A 313 -23.52 -5.68 2.39
CA SER A 313 -22.96 -4.41 2.84
C SER A 313 -22.58 -3.58 1.63
N GLU A 314 -22.85 -2.28 1.67
CA GLU A 314 -22.46 -1.36 0.61
C GLU A 314 -20.92 -1.27 0.46
N LYS A 315 -20.47 -0.62 -0.62
CA LYS A 315 -19.05 -0.34 -0.81
C LYS A 315 -18.63 0.72 0.21
N CYS A 316 -17.71 0.37 1.12
CA CYS A 316 -17.25 1.28 2.17
C CYS A 316 -16.80 2.64 1.60
N PRO A 317 -17.21 3.77 2.21
CA PRO A 317 -16.82 5.09 1.77
C PRO A 317 -15.30 5.31 1.99
N PRO A 318 -14.66 6.16 1.18
CA PRO A 318 -13.26 6.53 1.39
C PRO A 318 -13.04 7.07 2.81
N GLY A 319 -11.99 6.60 3.48
CA GLY A 319 -11.74 6.91 4.90
C GLY A 319 -12.01 5.73 5.84
N THR A 320 -12.58 4.64 5.34
CA THR A 320 -12.99 3.49 6.14
C THR A 320 -12.42 2.17 5.64
N ARG A 321 -12.26 1.22 6.58
CA ARG A 321 -11.84 -0.15 6.35
C ARG A 321 -12.98 -1.13 6.60
N LYS A 322 -13.02 -2.20 5.81
CA LYS A 322 -13.91 -3.34 6.01
C LYS A 322 -13.50 -4.11 7.28
N VAL A 323 -14.48 -4.44 8.11
CA VAL A 323 -14.35 -5.40 9.22
C VAL A 323 -15.44 -6.44 9.08
N LEU A 324 -15.07 -7.71 9.03
CA LEU A 324 -16.03 -8.81 8.82
C LEU A 324 -16.96 -8.96 10.04
N GLN A 325 -18.27 -9.05 9.79
CA GLN A 325 -19.24 -9.28 10.86
C GLN A 325 -19.12 -10.72 11.38
N LYS A 326 -18.86 -10.89 12.69
CA LYS A 326 -18.65 -12.20 13.30
C LYS A 326 -19.89 -13.09 13.13
N GLY A 327 -19.71 -14.25 12.48
CA GLY A 327 -20.79 -15.21 12.22
C GLY A 327 -21.57 -15.00 10.92
N LYS A 328 -21.25 -13.98 10.11
CA LYS A 328 -21.82 -13.79 8.76
C LYS A 328 -20.80 -14.11 7.65
N PRO A 329 -21.26 -14.34 6.40
CA PRO A 329 -20.38 -14.52 5.23
C PRO A 329 -19.50 -13.29 4.93
N VAL A 330 -18.40 -13.50 4.20
CA VAL A 330 -17.40 -12.45 3.89
C VAL A 330 -17.92 -11.22 3.13
N CYS A 331 -19.08 -11.33 2.49
CA CYS A 331 -19.75 -10.22 1.81
C CYS A 331 -20.44 -9.24 2.78
N CYS A 332 -20.62 -9.63 4.05
CA CYS A 332 -21.20 -8.82 5.12
C CYS A 332 -20.08 -8.26 6.03
N TYR A 333 -19.88 -6.96 5.97
CA TYR A 333 -18.84 -6.24 6.70
C TYR A 333 -19.30 -4.86 7.16
N ASP A 334 -18.71 -4.37 8.24
CA ASP A 334 -18.85 -3.00 8.73
C ASP A 334 -17.73 -2.11 8.16
N CYS A 335 -18.02 -0.83 8.00
CA CYS A 335 -17.08 0.17 7.51
C CYS A 335 -16.64 1.08 8.66
N ILE A 336 -15.51 0.78 9.29
CA ILE A 336 -14.96 1.58 10.42
C ILE A 336 -13.87 2.53 9.93
N ARG A 337 -13.68 3.68 10.59
CA ARG A 337 -12.60 4.61 10.22
C ARG A 337 -11.22 3.97 10.38
N CYS A 338 -10.31 4.26 9.46
CA CYS A 338 -8.92 3.83 9.55
C CYS A 338 -8.16 4.56 10.68
N ALA A 339 -7.10 3.95 11.21
CA ALA A 339 -6.25 4.59 12.21
C ALA A 339 -5.30 5.62 11.56
N GLU A 340 -4.80 6.56 12.36
CA GLU A 340 -3.84 7.56 11.89
C GLU A 340 -2.54 6.91 11.39
N GLY A 341 -2.16 7.17 10.14
CA GLY A 341 -0.94 6.67 9.51
C GLY A 341 -1.08 5.36 8.73
N GLU A 342 -2.24 4.70 8.73
CA GLU A 342 -2.50 3.50 7.91
C GLU A 342 -3.02 3.86 6.50
N ILE A 343 -2.50 3.18 5.47
CA ILE A 343 -2.94 3.31 4.07
C ILE A 343 -2.99 1.94 3.39
N SER A 344 -4.09 1.64 2.69
CA SER A 344 -4.26 0.51 1.76
C SER A 344 -3.34 0.62 0.56
N ASN A 345 -3.33 -0.43 -0.26
CA ASN A 345 -3.24 -0.22 -1.71
C ASN A 345 -4.09 -1.21 -2.53
N ILE A 346 -5.11 -1.84 -1.91
CA ILE A 346 -5.78 -3.02 -2.48
C ILE A 346 -7.27 -3.00 -2.12
N THR A 347 -8.13 -3.36 -3.08
CA THR A 347 -9.60 -3.35 -3.08
C THR A 347 -10.28 -4.33 -2.10
N GLY A 348 -9.66 -4.58 -0.94
CA GLY A 348 -10.16 -5.40 0.15
C GLY A 348 -9.68 -4.99 1.56
N VAL A 349 -8.65 -4.14 1.73
CA VAL A 349 -8.00 -3.90 3.03
C VAL A 349 -7.53 -2.41 3.21
N VAL A 350 -8.33 -1.58 3.91
CA VAL A 350 -7.94 -0.34 4.68
C VAL A 350 -7.59 0.99 3.94
N ILE A 351 -8.49 1.67 3.19
CA ILE A 351 -8.13 2.94 2.47
C ILE A 351 -8.79 4.23 2.98
N VAL A 352 -8.06 5.34 2.84
CA VAL A 352 -8.49 6.72 3.16
C VAL A 352 -8.31 7.64 1.96
N LEU A 353 -9.32 8.45 1.61
CA LEU A 353 -9.08 9.70 0.89
C LEU A 353 -8.80 10.81 1.90
N ARG A 354 -7.53 11.18 2.02
CA ARG A 354 -7.08 12.56 2.14
C ARG A 354 -6.08 12.69 1.00
N ASP A 355 -6.33 13.61 0.07
CA ASP A 355 -6.03 13.40 -1.36
C ASP A 355 -4.55 13.32 -1.77
N ALA A 356 -3.62 13.47 -0.82
CA ALA A 356 -2.19 13.25 -1.06
C ALA A 356 -1.44 12.84 0.22
N CYS A 357 -0.34 12.11 0.05
CA CYS A 357 0.73 12.07 1.03
C CYS A 357 1.39 13.45 1.13
N VAL A 358 0.84 14.32 1.98
CA VAL A 358 1.43 15.64 2.27
C VAL A 358 2.78 15.42 2.94
N LYS A 359 3.84 15.88 2.27
CA LYS A 359 5.20 15.82 2.79
C LYS A 359 5.30 16.69 4.05
N LYS A 360 5.54 16.06 5.20
CA LYS A 360 5.77 16.77 6.47
C LYS A 360 6.89 17.80 6.33
N GLU A 361 6.71 18.95 6.98
CA GLU A 361 7.72 20.00 7.02
C GLU A 361 9.01 19.51 7.70
N THR A 362 10.13 20.00 7.18
CA THR A 362 11.46 19.60 7.64
C THR A 362 12.08 20.70 8.49
N GLU A 363 12.35 20.42 9.77
CA GLU A 363 13.07 21.34 10.65
C GLU A 363 14.58 21.10 10.60
N PHE A 364 15.33 22.21 10.49
CA PHE A 364 16.77 22.31 10.63
C PHE A 364 17.11 23.74 11.08
N LEU A 365 18.35 24.01 11.51
CA LEU A 365 18.77 25.36 11.88
C LEU A 365 18.97 26.22 10.61
N SER A 366 17.90 26.88 10.16
CA SER A 366 17.93 27.76 8.98
C SER A 366 18.54 29.13 9.28
N PHE A 367 19.15 29.76 8.27
CA PHE A 367 19.59 31.16 8.31
C PHE A 367 18.42 32.14 8.51
N GLU A 368 17.20 31.74 8.12
CA GLU A 368 15.99 32.56 8.21
C GLU A 368 15.35 32.54 9.62
N GLU A 369 15.68 31.53 10.45
CA GLU A 369 15.20 31.49 11.83
C GLU A 369 16.00 32.48 12.70
N ILE A 370 15.32 33.16 13.64
CA ILE A 370 15.91 34.16 14.56
C ILE A 370 17.21 33.66 15.20
N MET A 371 17.25 32.40 15.64
CA MET A 371 18.42 31.78 16.26
C MET A 371 19.60 31.66 15.28
N GLY A 372 19.35 31.18 14.06
CA GLY A 372 20.37 31.04 13.01
C GLY A 372 20.88 32.41 12.54
N ALA A 373 19.99 33.39 12.40
CA ALA A 373 20.34 34.77 12.06
C ALA A 373 21.25 35.42 13.11
N LEU A 374 20.93 35.28 14.41
CA LEU A 374 21.74 35.81 15.52
C LEU A 374 23.13 35.15 15.58
N LEU A 375 23.22 33.83 15.43
CA LEU A 375 24.49 33.10 15.43
C LEU A 375 25.36 33.47 14.20
N THR A 376 24.73 33.64 13.03
CA THR A 376 25.39 34.12 11.81
C THR A 376 25.95 35.53 11.99
N ALA A 377 25.17 36.45 12.55
CA ALA A 377 25.61 37.82 12.83
C ALA A 377 26.79 37.86 13.83
N ALA A 378 26.74 37.05 14.90
CA ALA A 378 27.83 36.94 15.87
C ALA A 378 29.12 36.37 15.24
N SER A 379 29.00 35.38 14.35
CA SER A 379 30.12 34.81 13.58
C SER A 379 30.79 35.82 12.64
N LEU A 380 29.98 36.55 11.86
CA LEU A 380 30.47 37.60 10.95
C LEU A 380 31.10 38.76 11.73
N PHE A 381 30.52 39.15 12.87
CA PHE A 381 31.10 40.17 13.75
C PHE A 381 32.45 39.73 14.32
N GLY A 382 32.58 38.50 14.81
CA GLY A 382 33.86 37.94 15.28
C GLY A 382 34.92 37.86 14.17
N THR A 383 34.52 37.51 12.95
CA THR A 383 35.38 37.51 11.76
C THR A 383 35.84 38.92 11.39
N CYS A 384 34.95 39.92 11.45
CA CYS A 384 35.30 41.32 11.22
C CYS A 384 36.28 41.83 12.30
N MET A 385 36.00 41.58 13.58
CA MET A 385 36.86 41.98 14.69
C MET A 385 38.26 41.35 14.62
N THR A 386 38.36 40.06 14.26
CA THR A 386 39.66 39.40 14.04
C THR A 386 40.43 40.00 12.85
N ALA A 387 39.74 40.32 11.75
CA ALA A 387 40.35 40.99 10.60
C ALA A 387 40.87 42.41 10.93
N VAL A 388 40.11 43.19 11.70
CA VAL A 388 40.54 44.52 12.20
C VAL A 388 41.79 44.40 13.08
N VAL A 389 41.82 43.44 14.01
CA VAL A 389 43.00 43.18 14.84
C VAL A 389 44.20 42.74 13.99
N ALA A 390 44.00 41.88 12.99
CA ALA A 390 45.07 41.46 12.07
C ALA A 390 45.60 42.63 11.24
N PHE A 391 44.74 43.53 10.77
CA PHE A 391 45.14 44.75 10.06
C PHE A 391 45.97 45.69 10.95
N ILE A 392 45.57 45.91 12.20
CA ILE A 392 46.36 46.69 13.18
C ILE A 392 47.74 46.04 13.39
N PHE A 393 47.79 44.74 13.65
CA PHE A 393 49.05 44.01 13.85
C PHE A 393 49.95 44.04 12.60
N PHE A 394 49.37 44.02 11.40
CA PHE A 394 50.10 44.17 10.14
C PHE A 394 50.66 45.59 9.96
N ARG A 395 49.82 46.62 10.14
CA ARG A 395 50.18 48.04 9.99
C ARG A 395 51.27 48.47 10.97
N TYR A 396 51.24 47.92 12.19
CA TYR A 396 52.20 48.17 13.26
C TYR A 396 53.24 47.05 13.45
N ARG A 397 53.45 46.16 12.47
CA ARG A 397 54.37 45.01 12.57
C ARG A 397 55.82 45.36 12.93
N LYS A 398 56.27 46.58 12.62
CA LYS A 398 57.61 47.10 12.97
C LYS A 398 57.75 47.56 14.43
N THR A 399 56.65 47.66 15.19
CA THR A 399 56.68 48.11 16.59
C THR A 399 57.31 47.06 17.52
N PRO A 400 57.99 47.47 18.61
CA PRO A 400 58.68 46.53 19.48
C PRO A 400 57.72 45.60 20.23
N ILE A 401 56.50 46.04 20.54
CA ILE A 401 55.45 45.17 21.11
C ILE A 401 55.15 44.00 20.18
N VAL A 402 54.82 44.24 18.90
CA VAL A 402 54.46 43.16 17.96
C VAL A 402 55.66 42.26 17.65
N ARG A 403 56.87 42.81 17.58
CA ARG A 403 58.09 42.06 17.24
C ARG A 403 58.58 41.18 18.40
N ALA A 404 58.52 41.64 19.64
CA ALA A 404 58.90 40.84 20.82
C ALA A 404 57.97 39.65 21.04
N ASN A 405 56.71 39.76 20.60
CA ASN A 405 55.63 38.84 20.90
C ASN A 405 55.50 37.66 19.92
N ASN A 406 56.61 37.26 19.29
CA ASN A 406 56.69 36.43 18.08
C ASN A 406 55.55 36.72 17.08
N SER A 407 55.81 37.66 16.16
CA SER A 407 54.80 38.09 15.19
C SER A 407 54.21 36.94 14.36
N GLU A 408 54.98 35.88 14.06
CA GLU A 408 54.50 34.78 13.21
C GLU A 408 53.45 33.92 13.90
N LEU A 409 53.71 33.48 15.14
CA LEU A 409 52.70 32.77 15.94
C LEU A 409 51.46 33.63 16.20
N SER A 410 51.62 34.95 16.33
CA SER A 410 50.50 35.87 16.54
C SER A 410 49.64 36.03 15.28
N PHE A 411 50.23 36.06 14.07
CA PHE A 411 49.47 36.04 12.82
C PHE A 411 48.82 34.67 12.55
N LEU A 412 49.50 33.56 12.84
CA LEU A 412 48.94 32.21 12.73
C LEU A 412 47.74 32.02 13.68
N LEU A 413 47.83 32.54 14.91
CA LEU A 413 46.72 32.52 15.86
C LEU A 413 45.53 33.35 15.36
N LEU A 414 45.76 34.55 14.82
CA LEU A 414 44.68 35.37 14.23
C LEU A 414 44.04 34.70 13.02
N PHE A 415 44.84 34.08 12.14
CA PHE A 415 44.33 33.29 11.02
C PHE A 415 43.49 32.09 11.51
N SER A 416 43.96 31.31 12.48
CA SER A 416 43.16 30.22 13.05
C SER A 416 41.88 30.72 13.71
N LEU A 417 41.89 31.88 14.39
CA LEU A 417 40.69 32.48 14.96
C LEU A 417 39.70 32.93 13.88
N THR A 418 40.15 33.50 12.75
CA THR A 418 39.24 33.79 11.61
C THR A 418 38.59 32.52 11.09
N LEU A 419 39.33 31.41 11.00
CA LEU A 419 38.78 30.12 10.60
C LEU A 419 37.84 29.52 11.65
N CYS A 420 38.09 29.71 12.95
CA CYS A 420 37.18 29.27 14.02
C CYS A 420 35.87 30.06 14.03
N PHE A 421 35.88 31.35 13.70
CA PHE A 421 34.63 32.10 13.48
C PHE A 421 33.92 31.57 12.22
N LEU A 422 34.59 31.50 11.08
CA LEU A 422 33.98 31.02 9.83
C LEU A 422 33.47 29.57 9.89
N CYS A 423 34.12 28.68 10.65
CA CYS A 423 33.69 27.27 10.71
C CYS A 423 32.31 27.11 11.36
N SER A 424 31.89 28.03 12.26
CA SER A 424 30.52 28.04 12.81
C SER A 424 29.44 28.16 11.73
N LEU A 425 29.72 28.80 10.59
CA LEU A 425 28.76 28.93 9.49
C LEU A 425 28.48 27.58 8.80
N THR A 426 29.41 26.61 8.88
CA THR A 426 29.22 25.25 8.33
C THR A 426 28.20 24.42 9.10
N PHE A 427 27.80 24.87 10.30
CA PHE A 427 26.78 24.25 11.14
C PHE A 427 25.36 24.76 10.81
N ILE A 428 25.22 25.87 10.08
CA ILE A 428 23.93 26.52 9.79
C ILE A 428 23.51 26.18 8.36
N GLY A 429 22.21 25.94 8.16
CA GLY A 429 21.63 25.57 6.88
C GLY A 429 21.26 24.09 6.78
N ARG A 430 20.92 23.66 5.56
CA ARG A 430 20.37 22.32 5.31
C ARG A 430 21.51 21.28 5.26
N PRO A 431 21.45 20.21 6.08
CA PRO A 431 22.51 19.20 6.09
C PRO A 431 22.57 18.46 4.74
N SER A 432 23.78 18.39 4.21
CA SER A 432 24.18 17.63 3.03
C SER A 432 25.37 16.74 3.41
N GLU A 433 25.71 15.74 2.59
CA GLU A 433 26.87 14.86 2.85
C GLU A 433 28.15 15.68 3.08
N TRP A 434 28.45 16.62 2.19
CA TRP A 434 29.60 17.53 2.32
C TRP A 434 29.54 18.42 3.55
N SER A 435 28.37 18.99 3.89
CA SER A 435 28.21 19.80 5.10
C SER A 435 28.44 18.97 6.37
N CYS A 436 27.85 17.78 6.47
CA CYS A 436 28.00 16.90 7.63
C CYS A 436 29.46 16.46 7.83
N MET A 437 30.16 16.10 6.76
CA MET A 437 31.59 15.76 6.81
C MET A 437 32.45 16.96 7.24
N LEU A 438 32.28 18.11 6.58
CA LEU A 438 33.13 19.29 6.83
C LEU A 438 32.93 19.88 8.23
N ARG A 439 31.70 19.88 8.76
CA ARG A 439 31.30 20.57 9.98
C ARG A 439 32.20 20.26 11.18
N HIS A 440 32.25 18.99 11.61
CA HIS A 440 33.03 18.60 12.78
C HIS A 440 34.54 18.47 12.48
N THR A 441 34.94 18.17 11.24
CA THR A 441 36.37 18.06 10.89
C THR A 441 37.04 19.43 10.78
N ALA A 442 36.36 20.42 10.18
CA ALA A 442 36.83 21.80 10.11
C ALA A 442 36.94 22.39 11.52
N PHE A 443 35.89 22.23 12.34
CA PHE A 443 35.92 22.57 13.77
C PHE A 443 37.15 21.98 14.47
N GLY A 444 37.36 20.67 14.39
CA GLY A 444 38.45 20.01 15.10
C GLY A 444 39.83 20.49 14.65
N ILE A 445 40.07 20.61 13.34
CA ILE A 445 41.37 21.06 12.79
C ILE A 445 41.65 22.53 13.14
N THR A 446 40.66 23.43 13.04
CA THR A 446 40.88 24.86 13.34
C THR A 446 41.11 25.09 14.83
N PHE A 447 40.40 24.37 15.71
CA PHE A 447 40.58 24.47 17.16
C PHE A 447 41.94 23.94 17.62
N VAL A 448 42.40 22.80 17.08
CA VAL A 448 43.75 22.30 17.38
C VAL A 448 44.80 23.30 16.91
N LEU A 449 44.71 23.84 15.70
CA LEU A 449 45.64 24.88 15.20
C LEU A 449 45.69 26.09 16.14
N CYS A 450 44.53 26.55 16.61
CA CYS A 450 44.41 27.66 17.54
C CYS A 450 45.08 27.35 18.90
N ILE A 451 44.76 26.21 19.53
CA ILE A 451 45.33 25.80 20.83
C ILE A 451 46.84 25.55 20.70
N SER A 452 47.30 24.90 19.62
CA SER A 452 48.73 24.70 19.34
C SER A 452 49.48 26.04 19.23
N CYS A 453 48.89 27.06 18.63
CA CYS A 453 49.49 28.40 18.60
C CYS A 453 49.57 29.02 20.01
N VAL A 454 48.51 28.92 20.83
CA VAL A 454 48.52 29.41 22.23
C VAL A 454 49.55 28.65 23.07
N LEU A 455 49.63 27.33 22.92
CA LEU A 455 50.63 26.47 23.57
C LEU A 455 52.05 26.87 23.17
N GLY A 456 52.29 27.14 21.87
CA GLY A 456 53.55 27.66 21.37
C GLY A 456 53.95 28.98 22.03
N LYS A 457 53.01 29.93 22.15
CA LYS A 457 53.25 31.21 22.86
C LYS A 457 53.51 31.00 24.36
N THR A 458 52.79 30.10 25.00
CA THR A 458 52.96 29.76 26.42
C THR A 458 54.36 29.17 26.68
N MET A 459 54.82 28.28 25.81
CA MET A 459 56.18 27.72 25.86
C MET A 459 57.25 28.80 25.65
N VAL A 460 57.05 29.77 24.75
CA VAL A 460 57.98 30.89 24.58
C VAL A 460 58.10 31.72 25.86
N VAL A 461 56.99 32.02 26.54
CA VAL A 461 57.00 32.76 27.82
C VAL A 461 57.75 31.99 28.90
N LEU A 462 57.50 30.68 29.04
CA LEU A 462 58.19 29.81 30.01
C LEU A 462 59.70 29.69 29.72
N MET A 463 60.09 29.57 28.45
CA MET A 463 61.50 29.45 28.05
C MET A 463 62.26 30.78 28.19
N ALA A 464 61.63 31.92 27.93
CA ALA A 464 62.23 33.24 28.13
C ALA A 464 62.59 33.48 29.60
N PHE A 465 61.73 33.06 30.53
CA PHE A 465 62.03 33.11 31.95
C PHE A 465 63.16 32.14 32.34
N ARG A 466 63.13 30.88 31.89
CA ARG A 466 64.22 29.93 32.20
C ARG A 466 65.59 30.39 31.65
N ALA A 467 65.62 30.99 30.47
CA ALA A 467 66.83 31.57 29.88
C ALA A 467 67.37 32.78 30.66
N SER A 468 66.58 33.38 31.55
CA SER A 468 67.00 34.47 32.44
C SER A 468 67.68 33.97 33.73
N LEU A 469 67.65 32.65 34.00
CA LEU A 469 68.42 32.03 35.08
C LEU A 469 69.85 31.73 34.60
N PRO A 470 70.89 32.07 35.40
CA PRO A 470 72.28 31.86 35.00
C PRO A 470 72.59 30.36 34.78
N GLY A 471 73.24 30.04 33.65
CA GLY A 471 73.71 28.70 33.32
C GLY A 471 72.84 27.87 32.38
N SER A 472 71.70 28.36 31.88
CA SER A 472 70.81 27.57 31.02
C SER A 472 70.86 27.98 29.53
N ASN A 473 71.12 27.02 28.63
CA ASN A 473 71.26 27.25 27.18
C ASN A 473 69.95 26.98 26.39
N VAL A 474 68.81 26.93 27.10
CA VAL A 474 67.54 26.35 26.61
C VAL A 474 66.91 27.16 25.46
N MET A 475 67.18 28.47 25.39
CA MET A 475 66.65 29.36 24.35
C MET A 475 67.10 28.94 22.93
N LYS A 476 68.26 28.28 22.78
CA LYS A 476 68.71 27.74 21.47
C LYS A 476 67.88 26.56 20.99
N TRP A 477 67.26 25.80 21.90
CA TRP A 477 66.55 24.57 21.58
C TRP A 477 65.11 24.82 21.07
N PHE A 478 64.48 25.93 21.46
CA PHE A 478 63.08 26.25 21.13
C PHE A 478 62.93 27.51 20.26
N GLY A 479 63.72 27.61 19.19
CA GLY A 479 63.68 28.72 18.23
C GLY A 479 62.41 28.76 17.35
N PRO A 480 62.25 29.80 16.49
CA PRO A 480 61.04 30.00 15.67
C PRO A 480 60.70 28.81 14.76
N THR A 481 61.71 28.17 14.16
CA THR A 481 61.53 26.98 13.33
C THR A 481 60.93 25.81 14.12
N GLN A 482 61.38 25.61 15.36
CA GLN A 482 60.88 24.55 16.24
C GLN A 482 59.44 24.82 16.70
N GLN A 483 59.10 26.09 16.93
CA GLN A 483 57.73 26.51 17.25
C GLN A 483 56.79 26.22 16.07
N ARG A 484 57.17 26.57 14.84
CA ARG A 484 56.41 26.24 13.62
C ARG A 484 56.25 24.73 13.44
N LEU A 485 57.32 23.95 13.60
CA LEU A 485 57.30 22.50 13.46
C LEU A 485 56.40 21.85 14.53
N SER A 486 56.44 22.35 15.77
CA SER A 486 55.58 21.87 16.86
C SER A 486 54.09 22.14 16.61
N VAL A 487 53.73 23.33 16.13
CA VAL A 487 52.34 23.65 15.76
C VAL A 487 51.86 22.73 14.62
N LEU A 488 52.67 22.58 13.57
CA LEU A 488 52.36 21.69 12.45
C LEU A 488 52.21 20.22 12.88
N ALA A 489 53.08 19.72 13.77
CA ALA A 489 53.01 18.36 14.28
C ALA A 489 51.72 18.07 15.06
N PHE A 490 51.34 18.96 16.00
CA PHE A 490 50.09 18.79 16.74
C PHE A 490 48.85 18.87 15.83
N THR A 491 48.83 19.78 14.84
CA THR A 491 47.74 19.83 13.87
C THR A 491 47.69 18.62 12.94
N LEU A 492 48.84 18.06 12.56
CA LEU A 492 48.91 16.88 11.70
C LEU A 492 48.30 15.65 12.38
N ILE A 493 48.51 15.49 13.69
CA ILE A 493 47.85 14.42 14.48
C ILE A 493 46.33 14.53 14.36
N GLN A 494 45.77 15.74 14.54
CA GLN A 494 44.34 15.98 14.39
C GLN A 494 43.83 15.70 12.97
N VAL A 495 44.59 16.08 11.94
CA VAL A 495 44.26 15.79 10.54
C VAL A 495 44.21 14.27 10.29
N ILE A 496 45.15 13.50 10.84
CA ILE A 496 45.16 12.03 10.74
C ILE A 496 43.92 11.44 11.43
N ILE A 497 43.55 11.91 12.63
CA ILE A 497 42.33 11.47 13.35
C ILE A 497 41.08 11.75 12.50
N CYS A 498 40.97 12.95 11.90
CA CYS A 498 39.85 13.30 11.03
C CYS A 498 39.80 12.44 9.75
N ILE A 499 40.94 12.17 9.10
CA ILE A 499 41.01 11.29 7.92
C ILE A 499 40.53 9.88 8.29
N LEU A 500 41.05 9.30 9.38
CA LEU A 500 40.64 7.97 9.85
C LEU A 500 39.13 7.91 10.12
N TRP A 501 38.57 8.90 10.81
CA TRP A 501 37.12 8.97 11.05
C TRP A 501 36.32 9.02 9.74
N LEU A 502 36.69 9.88 8.79
CA LEU A 502 36.03 9.99 7.49
C LEU A 502 36.15 8.70 6.63
N THR A 503 37.27 7.98 6.71
CA THR A 503 37.46 6.73 5.95
C THR A 503 36.73 5.53 6.56
N ILE A 504 36.57 5.47 7.88
CA ILE A 504 35.97 4.32 8.56
C ILE A 504 34.43 4.45 8.61
N SER A 505 33.92 5.62 8.99
CA SER A 505 32.49 5.88 9.17
C SER A 505 32.22 7.39 9.18
N PRO A 506 32.10 8.04 8.00
CA PRO A 506 31.90 9.48 7.91
C PRO A 506 30.53 9.92 8.45
N PRO A 507 30.39 11.16 8.95
CA PRO A 507 29.09 11.73 9.28
C PRO A 507 28.19 11.88 8.05
N PHE A 508 26.90 11.57 8.17
CA PHE A 508 25.95 11.56 7.05
C PHE A 508 24.61 12.22 7.41
N PRO A 509 23.87 12.80 6.44
CA PRO A 509 22.58 13.42 6.69
C PRO A 509 21.53 12.36 7.07
N PHE A 510 20.90 12.53 8.23
CA PHE A 510 19.90 11.63 8.79
C PHE A 510 18.57 12.35 9.01
N LYS A 511 17.47 11.60 8.89
CA LYS A 511 16.11 12.09 9.13
C LYS A 511 15.57 11.42 10.39
N ASN A 512 15.46 12.19 11.47
CA ASN A 512 14.92 11.67 12.71
C ASN A 512 13.38 11.72 12.65
N PHE A 513 12.76 10.54 12.73
CA PHE A 513 11.30 10.35 12.70
C PHE A 513 10.70 10.06 14.08
N LYS A 514 11.52 10.00 15.15
CA LYS A 514 11.09 9.48 16.45
C LYS A 514 10.72 10.54 17.49
N GLU A 515 11.26 11.75 17.40
CA GLU A 515 11.15 12.73 18.50
C GLU A 515 9.90 13.63 18.45
N ILE A 516 9.38 13.95 17.27
CA ILE A 516 8.17 14.79 17.11
C ILE A 516 7.25 14.17 16.06
N LYS A 517 6.01 13.85 16.43
CA LYS A 517 5.07 13.16 15.54
C LYS A 517 4.72 13.95 14.27
N ASP A 518 4.79 15.28 14.30
CA ASP A 518 4.28 16.14 13.23
C ASP A 518 5.36 16.70 12.30
N LYS A 519 6.65 16.57 12.65
CA LYS A 519 7.77 17.25 11.97
C LYS A 519 8.94 16.30 11.71
N ILE A 520 9.65 16.48 10.60
CA ILE A 520 10.86 15.69 10.28
C ILE A 520 12.08 16.53 10.65
N ILE A 521 12.85 16.10 11.65
CA ILE A 521 14.09 16.79 12.00
C ILE A 521 15.20 16.28 11.05
N LEU A 522 15.90 17.19 10.37
CA LEU A 522 17.09 16.87 9.58
C LEU A 522 18.35 17.18 10.39
N GLU A 523 19.17 16.16 10.60
CA GLU A 523 20.38 16.20 11.41
C GLU A 523 21.56 15.60 10.63
N CYS A 524 22.78 15.78 11.13
CA CYS A 524 23.94 15.01 10.71
C CYS A 524 24.17 13.90 11.74
N ALA A 525 23.93 12.64 11.37
CA ALA A 525 24.35 11.53 12.20
C ALA A 525 25.88 11.44 12.23
N LEU A 526 26.45 11.21 13.41
CA LEU A 526 27.91 11.21 13.64
C LEU A 526 28.66 10.07 12.91
N GLY A 527 27.95 9.05 12.40
CA GLY A 527 28.54 7.83 11.85
C GLY A 527 29.18 6.97 12.93
N SER A 528 30.41 7.33 13.33
CA SER A 528 31.12 6.76 14.47
C SER A 528 31.13 7.73 15.66
N THR A 529 30.48 7.33 16.76
CA THR A 529 30.56 8.04 18.05
C THR A 529 32.00 8.06 18.59
N VAL A 530 32.76 6.98 18.37
CA VAL A 530 34.17 6.88 18.77
C VAL A 530 35.03 7.92 18.05
N GLY A 531 34.78 8.15 16.75
CA GLY A 531 35.49 9.17 15.97
C GLY A 531 35.27 10.58 16.50
N PHE A 532 34.01 10.94 16.78
CA PHE A 532 33.65 12.23 17.37
C PHE A 532 34.31 12.46 18.74
N TRP A 533 34.23 11.46 19.63
CA TRP A 533 34.86 11.54 20.96
C TRP A 533 36.39 11.52 20.90
N ALA A 534 37.02 10.90 19.90
CA ALA A 534 38.46 10.98 19.68
C ALA A 534 38.90 12.41 19.28
N VAL A 535 38.14 13.09 18.41
CA VAL A 535 38.37 14.50 18.03
C VAL A 535 38.25 15.41 19.26
N LEU A 536 37.13 15.35 19.99
CA LEU A 536 36.93 16.17 21.20
C LEU A 536 37.95 15.82 22.30
N GLY A 537 38.28 14.54 22.47
CA GLY A 537 39.27 14.07 23.43
C GLY A 537 40.66 14.64 23.19
N TYR A 538 41.12 14.66 21.93
CA TYR A 538 42.41 15.25 21.58
C TYR A 538 42.45 16.76 21.84
N ILE A 539 41.39 17.49 21.47
CA ILE A 539 41.23 18.92 21.77
C ILE A 539 41.28 19.16 23.27
N GLY A 540 40.56 18.36 24.06
CA GLY A 540 40.53 18.43 25.53
C GLY A 540 41.89 18.15 26.18
N LEU A 541 42.62 17.14 25.70
CA LEU A 541 43.98 16.83 26.17
C LEU A 541 44.95 17.98 25.89
N LEU A 542 44.93 18.53 24.67
CA LEU A 542 45.80 19.64 24.29
C LEU A 542 45.44 20.93 25.05
N ALA A 543 44.14 21.21 25.25
CA ALA A 543 43.66 22.33 26.05
C ALA A 543 44.07 22.21 27.52
N SER A 544 43.96 21.01 28.11
CA SER A 544 44.40 20.72 29.49
C SER A 544 45.91 20.94 29.65
N PHE A 545 46.72 20.38 28.75
CA PHE A 545 48.18 20.59 28.75
C PHE A 545 48.56 22.07 28.62
N CYS A 546 47.89 22.79 27.71
CA CYS A 546 48.08 24.23 27.54
C CYS A 546 47.65 25.04 28.78
N PHE A 547 46.54 24.66 29.43
CA PHE A 547 46.06 25.31 30.65
C PHE A 547 47.03 25.11 31.83
N ILE A 548 47.56 23.90 32.04
CA ILE A 548 48.56 23.60 33.07
C ILE A 548 49.81 24.48 32.88
N LEU A 549 50.34 24.54 31.66
CA LEU A 549 51.51 25.37 31.35
C LEU A 549 51.23 26.87 31.49
N ALA A 550 50.05 27.34 31.08
CA ALA A 550 49.63 28.72 31.24
C ALA A 550 49.42 29.10 32.72
N PHE A 551 49.02 28.14 33.57
CA PHE A 551 48.88 28.32 35.01
C PHE A 551 50.24 28.42 35.70
N LEU A 552 51.21 27.59 35.31
CA LEU A 552 52.60 27.71 35.77
C LEU A 552 53.21 29.05 35.36
N ALA A 553 52.96 29.52 34.13
CA ALA A 553 53.43 30.81 33.64
C ALA A 553 52.85 32.02 34.40
N ARG A 554 51.67 31.89 35.03
CA ARG A 554 50.96 32.98 35.71
C ARG A 554 51.76 33.61 36.87
N LYS A 555 52.63 32.84 37.52
CA LYS A 555 53.47 33.31 38.64
C LYS A 555 54.72 34.09 38.19
N LEU A 556 54.99 34.16 36.89
CA LEU A 556 56.17 34.83 36.36
C LEU A 556 55.99 36.36 36.34
N PRO A 557 56.98 37.15 36.83
CA PRO A 557 56.96 38.59 36.71
C PRO A 557 57.26 38.99 35.26
N ASP A 558 56.23 39.35 34.51
CA ASP A 558 56.32 39.79 33.12
C ASP A 558 55.76 41.21 32.98
N ASN A 559 56.48 42.06 32.23
CA ASN A 559 56.26 43.51 32.14
C ASN A 559 54.87 43.91 31.58
N PHE A 560 54.13 42.97 30.98
CA PHE A 560 52.81 43.21 30.39
C PHE A 560 51.69 42.32 30.96
N ASN A 561 51.94 41.56 32.04
CA ASN A 561 51.01 40.56 32.58
C ASN A 561 50.53 39.51 31.54
N GLU A 562 51.26 39.29 30.45
CA GLU A 562 50.78 38.51 29.31
C GLU A 562 50.44 37.07 29.69
N ALA A 563 51.27 36.43 30.53
CA ALA A 563 51.02 35.10 31.05
C ALA A 563 49.65 34.99 31.76
N LYS A 564 49.21 36.03 32.48
CA LYS A 564 47.90 36.05 33.18
C LYS A 564 46.74 36.09 32.20
N PHE A 565 46.85 36.89 31.14
CA PHE A 565 45.82 36.96 30.09
C PHE A 565 45.71 35.64 29.32
N ILE A 566 46.84 34.96 29.05
CA ILE A 566 46.85 33.63 28.44
C ILE A 566 46.23 32.59 29.39
N THR A 567 46.50 32.62 30.70
CA THR A 567 45.80 31.70 31.60
C THR A 567 44.29 31.97 31.67
N PHE A 568 43.89 33.24 31.66
CA PHE A 568 42.47 33.61 31.73
C PHE A 568 41.72 33.20 30.46
N SER A 569 42.32 33.35 29.28
CA SER A 569 41.74 32.89 28.02
C SER A 569 41.59 31.36 27.98
N MET A 570 42.60 30.62 28.45
CA MET A 570 42.52 29.16 28.56
C MET A 570 41.52 28.70 29.63
N LEU A 571 41.32 29.46 30.71
CA LEU A 571 40.30 29.17 31.72
C LEU A 571 38.89 29.30 31.13
N ILE A 572 38.61 30.39 30.41
CA ILE A 572 37.34 30.58 29.69
C ILE A 572 37.13 29.43 28.68
N PHE A 573 38.17 29.09 27.91
CA PHE A 573 38.10 27.98 26.95
C PHE A 573 37.70 26.66 27.64
N CYS A 574 38.40 26.26 28.70
CA CYS A 574 38.08 25.04 29.44
C CYS A 574 36.67 25.06 30.04
N ALA A 575 36.23 26.18 30.62
CA ALA A 575 34.89 26.30 31.21
C ALA A 575 33.77 26.15 30.16
N VAL A 576 33.93 26.75 28.99
CA VAL A 576 32.97 26.63 27.87
C VAL A 576 32.88 25.19 27.36
N TRP A 577 34.01 24.49 27.18
CA TRP A 577 33.98 23.10 26.70
C TRP A 577 33.54 22.07 27.74
N ILE A 578 33.75 22.33 29.03
CA ILE A 578 33.19 21.49 30.12
C ILE A 578 31.66 21.66 30.21
N THR A 579 31.14 22.88 30.04
CA THR A 579 29.69 23.14 30.07
C THR A 579 28.96 22.74 28.79
N PHE A 580 29.66 22.71 27.65
CA PHE A 580 29.15 22.19 26.38
C PHE A 580 28.68 20.74 26.46
N ILE A 581 29.44 19.84 27.10
CA ILE A 581 29.16 18.39 27.13
C ILE A 581 27.75 18.06 27.65
N PRO A 582 27.34 18.47 28.87
CA PRO A 582 25.99 18.19 29.35
C PRO A 582 24.92 18.93 28.54
N ALA A 583 25.18 20.16 28.10
CA ALA A 583 24.21 20.93 27.31
C ALA A 583 23.94 20.29 25.93
N TYR A 584 24.96 19.73 25.28
CA TYR A 584 24.84 18.99 24.02
C TYR A 584 24.02 17.72 24.18
N VAL A 585 24.29 16.92 25.22
CA VAL A 585 23.57 15.66 25.48
C VAL A 585 22.11 15.88 25.90
N SER A 586 21.80 17.02 26.56
CA SER A 586 20.44 17.35 26.99
C SER A 586 19.57 18.06 25.94
N SER A 587 20.15 18.55 24.83
CA SER A 587 19.44 19.38 23.85
C SER A 587 19.02 18.59 22.60
N PRO A 588 17.73 18.45 22.28
CA PRO A 588 17.28 17.70 21.10
C PRO A 588 17.47 18.49 19.79
N GLY A 589 17.63 17.77 18.68
CA GLY A 589 17.61 18.28 17.31
C GLY A 589 18.44 19.55 17.09
N LYS A 590 17.82 20.58 16.51
CA LYS A 590 18.49 21.86 16.13
C LYS A 590 19.12 22.63 17.29
N PHE A 591 18.70 22.38 18.53
CA PHE A 591 19.27 23.06 19.70
C PHE A 591 20.67 22.53 20.05
N SER A 592 20.97 21.23 19.84
CA SER A 592 22.32 20.68 20.02
C SER A 592 23.36 21.41 19.15
N VAL A 593 23.01 21.67 17.89
CA VAL A 593 23.84 22.37 16.90
C VAL A 593 24.07 23.83 17.31
N ALA A 594 23.03 24.50 17.80
CA ALA A 594 23.14 25.88 18.28
C ALA A 594 24.05 26.00 19.52
N VAL A 595 24.01 25.01 20.43
CA VAL A 595 24.89 24.93 21.61
C VAL A 595 26.36 24.71 21.19
N GLU A 596 26.63 23.89 20.17
CA GLU A 596 27.98 23.70 19.62
C GLU A 596 28.52 25.00 18.98
N ILE A 597 27.71 25.71 18.19
CA ILE A 597 28.06 27.02 17.63
C ILE A 597 28.36 28.02 18.76
N PHE A 598 27.51 28.08 19.79
CA PHE A 598 27.71 29.00 20.91
C PHE A 598 29.04 28.73 21.63
N ALA A 599 29.40 27.47 21.87
CA ALA A 599 30.67 27.08 22.46
C ALA A 599 31.87 27.50 21.59
N ILE A 600 31.77 27.31 20.27
CA ILE A 600 32.79 27.74 19.29
C ILE A 600 32.99 29.26 19.33
N LEU A 601 31.90 30.04 19.29
CA LEU A 601 31.95 31.50 19.28
C LEU A 601 32.47 32.05 20.62
N ALA A 602 31.95 31.59 21.76
CA ALA A 602 32.34 32.06 23.08
C ALA A 602 33.83 31.80 23.39
N SER A 603 34.33 30.62 23.03
CA SER A 603 35.75 30.28 23.22
C SER A 603 36.68 31.08 22.29
N SER A 604 36.28 31.30 21.02
CA SER A 604 37.02 32.13 20.06
C SER A 604 37.07 33.61 20.47
N VAL A 605 35.94 34.15 20.95
CA VAL A 605 35.86 35.52 21.51
C VAL A 605 36.73 35.65 22.76
N GLY A 606 36.70 34.68 23.68
CA GLY A 606 37.55 34.66 24.87
C GLY A 606 39.05 34.73 24.53
N LEU A 607 39.49 33.95 23.55
CA LEU A 607 40.88 33.97 23.06
C LEU A 607 41.25 35.32 22.41
N LEU A 608 40.37 35.86 21.54
CA LEU A 608 40.60 37.16 20.89
C LEU A 608 40.70 38.31 21.89
N ILE A 609 39.72 38.43 22.79
CA ILE A 609 39.63 39.51 23.78
C ILE A 609 40.86 39.47 24.68
N CYS A 610 41.16 38.33 25.31
CA CYS A 610 42.20 38.26 26.31
C CYS A 610 43.62 38.42 25.72
N ILE A 611 43.91 37.84 24.55
CA ILE A 611 45.28 37.81 24.01
C ILE A 611 45.63 39.07 23.21
N PHE A 612 44.65 39.67 22.50
CA PHE A 612 44.92 40.72 21.52
C PHE A 612 44.38 42.11 21.91
N ILE A 613 43.23 42.23 22.59
CA ILE A 613 42.68 43.56 22.91
C ILE A 613 43.59 44.38 23.85
N PRO A 614 44.18 43.83 24.94
CA PRO A 614 45.17 44.56 25.75
C PRO A 614 46.33 45.12 24.92
N LYS A 615 46.75 44.41 23.86
CA LYS A 615 47.85 44.81 22.99
C LYS A 615 47.41 45.88 21.99
N CYS A 616 46.21 45.76 21.42
CA CYS A 616 45.61 46.80 20.57
C CYS A 616 45.40 48.10 21.36
N TYR A 617 44.94 48.01 22.61
CA TYR A 617 44.78 49.14 23.52
C TYR A 617 46.11 49.88 23.74
N ILE A 618 47.20 49.16 24.02
CA ILE A 618 48.53 49.79 24.18
C ILE A 618 49.03 50.37 22.85
N ILE A 619 48.87 49.67 21.72
CA ILE A 619 49.35 50.13 20.40
C ILE A 619 48.63 51.41 19.94
N LEU A 620 47.33 51.55 20.20
CA LEU A 620 46.50 52.67 19.72
C LEU A 620 46.35 53.81 20.72
N LEU A 621 46.12 53.51 22.01
CA LEU A 621 45.75 54.50 23.03
C LEU A 621 46.86 54.83 24.02
N ARG A 622 47.95 54.04 24.05
CA ARG A 622 49.14 54.29 24.91
C ARG A 622 50.48 54.05 24.17
N PRO A 623 50.74 54.74 23.05
CA PRO A 623 51.95 54.54 22.24
C PRO A 623 53.26 54.82 23.01
N GLU A 624 53.22 55.59 24.10
CA GLU A 624 54.36 55.84 24.99
C GLU A 624 54.91 54.56 25.64
N ASN A 625 54.06 53.56 25.86
CA ASN A 625 54.47 52.24 26.37
C ASN A 625 55.01 51.31 25.26
N ASN A 626 54.88 51.68 23.99
CA ASN A 626 55.35 50.91 22.83
C ASN A 626 56.81 51.24 22.45
N THR A 627 57.68 51.43 23.45
CA THR A 627 59.09 51.78 23.25
C THR A 627 60.01 50.73 23.88
N LYS A 628 61.15 50.44 23.24
CA LYS A 628 62.12 49.43 23.71
C LYS A 628 62.63 49.71 25.15
N LYS A 629 62.69 51.00 25.52
CA LYS A 629 63.13 51.50 26.84
C LYS A 629 62.11 51.26 27.97
N ASN A 630 60.82 51.15 27.64
CA ASN A 630 59.76 50.81 28.60
C ASN A 630 59.51 49.28 28.65
N MET A 631 59.87 48.54 27.60
CA MET A 631 59.80 47.07 27.57
C MET A 631 60.96 46.38 28.30
N MET A 632 62.15 46.98 28.28
CA MET A 632 63.31 46.55 29.07
C MET A 632 63.38 47.47 30.29
N GLY A 633 62.85 47.03 31.44
CA GLY A 633 62.71 47.85 32.64
C GLY A 633 64.01 48.57 33.04
N LYS A 634 63.89 49.80 33.58
CA LYS A 634 65.03 50.64 33.97
C LYS A 634 66.02 49.83 34.84
N GLY A 635 67.17 49.50 34.27
CA GLY A 635 68.31 49.03 35.06
C GLY A 635 68.69 50.12 36.06
N ALA A 636 68.87 49.72 37.32
CA ALA A 636 69.32 50.64 38.36
C ALA A 636 70.68 51.26 37.98
N PRO A 637 70.92 52.56 38.24
CA PRO A 637 72.24 53.13 38.05
C PRO A 637 73.22 52.43 38.98
N LYS A 638 74.40 52.05 38.45
CA LYS A 638 75.52 51.64 39.30
C LYS A 638 75.92 52.84 40.17
N PRO A 639 76.08 52.68 41.50
CA PRO A 639 76.83 53.67 42.26
C PRO A 639 78.29 53.67 41.78
N ILE A 640 78.90 54.85 41.82
CA ILE A 640 80.33 55.09 41.55
C ILE A 640 81.13 54.67 42.79
#